data_AF-A0A951T1P4-F1
#
_entry.id   AF-A0A951T1P4-F1
#
_cell.length_a   1.000
_cell.length_b   1.000
_cell.length_c   1.000
_cell.angle_alpha   90.00
_cell.angle_beta   90.00
_cell.angle_gamma   90.00
#
_symmetry.space_group_name_H-M   'P 1'
#
loop_
_entity.id
_entity.type
_entity.pdbx_description
1 polymer ?
#
loop_
_entity_poly.entity_id
_entity_poly.type
_entity_poly.pdbx_seq_one_letter_code
_entity_poly.pdbx_strand_id
1 'polypeptide(L)'
;FNGIRCDFGFRRGDRILPDYDPMIGKLIATGESRKEALLRMERSLNELYIRGITTNQYQLLRIIRCQQFQDGDYTNRLLDHYTELSQPLSNNSLIRHSVILGALSENINLIREKRDEIFLNKDLEAVIHKSDLLNLPEAFDVEIQNRYYEVRFFQTSITRFYVYINQVFQGEAELLPALSSTNDYTFRFEYRSYSVRVDRRSTFHIIRFPDENGRIHFMKMRIINRGAATDQDSVGLVRSPIQGSFVKLHSTEKGKPINRGIKVKKGDPIIVLSAMKMESTIVAPIDGTISYIIEDGDVTRLELGKTSDNRIIGRSITEGEVLFVIENKSLNTEDQKPHYSNSITEADLPTGVNPNYLRLFKDDFQNHALNDPDQSLSFVLEVANLFYLGFNTEAKGLIQSIKELLKVLPENYDLSRIIGEQYFTNLLATFTENKRLFSPLSGGNVSYFREIYRLFSRWNDVSYQLPSPFKYTIQNVFQSYNVTDWRSTAEYESSFTRTAFLFILRSFHSTRDLPDYILYILKHIASFRSPSNQLKNLLRKLVLQEEAEQEHSIAALGSETLNHLGLRSWNIEMTYWVSRKYLSDLKKMKSHPLSFSHIDHQLLRTKINQSLELPSTDLIPLNVTGILKQELERKLNALQKEHSVERLYSPKEKIAMYLVTDSTGNQRYFALGLIDKVTPFYNNENRLIGSESVERTDIDAVRVMNAYQSIRYLRNNVVDMV
;
A
#
# COMPACT_ATOMS: atom_id res chain seq x y z
N PHE A 1 7.06 -35.54 -28.72
CA PHE A 1 7.03 -34.56 -29.83
C PHE A 1 6.44 -35.21 -31.07
N ASN A 2 5.11 -35.22 -31.24
CA ASN A 2 4.48 -35.84 -32.42
C ASN A 2 4.79 -35.02 -33.69
N GLY A 3 5.69 -35.52 -34.54
CA GLY A 3 6.07 -34.87 -35.80
C GLY A 3 6.97 -33.64 -35.66
N ILE A 4 7.62 -33.45 -34.51
CA ILE A 4 8.57 -32.35 -34.27
C ILE A 4 9.92 -32.93 -33.86
N ARG A 5 10.99 -32.47 -34.50
CA ARG A 5 12.38 -32.76 -34.16
C ARG A 5 13.11 -31.46 -33.81
N CYS A 6 13.82 -31.47 -32.69
CA CYS A 6 14.55 -30.33 -32.14
C CYS A 6 16.04 -30.66 -32.09
N ASP A 7 16.83 -30.06 -32.96
CA ASP A 7 18.29 -30.22 -33.01
C ASP A 7 18.95 -28.95 -32.46
N PHE A 8 19.15 -28.89 -31.14
CA PHE A 8 19.82 -27.78 -30.46
C PHE A 8 21.22 -28.19 -30.00
N GLY A 9 22.21 -27.35 -30.26
CA GLY A 9 23.59 -27.53 -29.79
C GLY A 9 23.84 -27.03 -28.37
N PHE A 10 22.80 -26.50 -27.71
CA PHE A 10 22.89 -25.79 -26.43
C PHE A 10 21.87 -26.34 -25.43
N ARG A 11 22.20 -26.22 -24.15
CA ARG A 11 21.37 -26.53 -22.99
C ARG A 11 21.13 -25.28 -22.15
N ARG A 12 20.18 -25.36 -21.23
CA ARG A 12 19.89 -24.26 -20.29
C ARG A 12 21.13 -23.94 -19.47
N GLY A 13 21.54 -22.68 -19.48
CA GLY A 13 22.72 -22.18 -18.76
C GLY A 13 23.96 -22.05 -19.64
N ASP A 14 23.95 -22.60 -20.85
CA ASP A 14 25.05 -22.45 -21.79
C ASP A 14 25.18 -21.01 -22.28
N ARG A 15 26.42 -20.60 -22.55
CA ARG A 15 26.76 -19.28 -23.11
C ARG A 15 27.00 -19.43 -24.61
N ILE A 16 26.34 -18.59 -25.41
CA ILE A 16 26.63 -18.51 -26.84
C ILE A 16 27.86 -17.66 -27.01
N LEU A 17 28.93 -18.26 -27.52
CA LEU A 17 30.17 -17.56 -27.78
C LEU A 17 30.08 -16.82 -29.12
N PRO A 18 30.54 -15.56 -29.18
CA PRO A 18 30.50 -14.74 -30.39
C PRO A 18 31.40 -15.23 -31.52
N ASP A 19 32.35 -16.13 -31.24
CA ASP A 19 33.30 -16.67 -32.23
C ASP A 19 32.66 -17.70 -33.18
N TYR A 20 31.39 -18.08 -32.95
CA TYR A 20 30.68 -19.13 -33.70
C TYR A 20 29.45 -18.60 -34.44
N ASP A 21 28.87 -19.44 -35.29
CA ASP A 21 27.59 -19.15 -35.95
C ASP A 21 26.50 -18.87 -34.90
N PRO A 22 25.73 -17.76 -35.03
CA PRO A 22 24.63 -17.43 -34.12
C PRO A 22 23.43 -18.41 -34.17
N MET A 23 23.44 -19.42 -35.04
CA MET A 23 22.42 -20.47 -35.09
C MET A 23 22.42 -21.32 -33.80
N ILE A 24 21.36 -21.17 -33.00
CA ILE A 24 21.20 -21.88 -31.73
C ILE A 24 20.60 -23.29 -31.87
N GLY A 25 19.91 -23.57 -32.97
CA GLY A 25 19.31 -24.88 -33.22
C GLY A 25 18.38 -24.90 -34.44
N LYS A 26 17.93 -26.10 -34.79
CA LYS A 26 16.98 -26.35 -35.87
C LYS A 26 15.71 -26.96 -35.32
N LEU A 27 14.58 -26.38 -35.71
CA LEU A 27 13.26 -26.92 -35.43
C LEU A 27 12.68 -27.47 -36.73
N ILE A 28 12.35 -28.76 -36.75
CA ILE A 28 11.94 -29.48 -37.95
C ILE A 28 10.56 -30.08 -37.68
N ALA A 29 9.59 -29.74 -38.53
CA ALA A 29 8.24 -30.29 -38.45
C ALA A 29 7.97 -31.18 -39.66
N THR A 30 7.40 -32.35 -39.41
CA THR A 30 6.94 -33.30 -40.43
C THR A 30 5.44 -33.52 -40.29
N GLY A 31 4.74 -33.79 -41.39
CA GLY A 31 3.31 -34.08 -41.44
C GLY A 31 2.98 -34.77 -42.76
N GLU A 32 1.81 -35.40 -42.86
CA GLU A 32 1.34 -36.06 -44.08
C GLU A 32 1.01 -35.04 -45.18
N SER A 33 0.66 -33.82 -44.78
CA SER A 33 0.45 -32.69 -45.68
C SER A 33 1.27 -31.47 -45.24
N ARG A 34 1.52 -30.57 -46.20
CA ARG A 34 2.17 -29.28 -45.91
C ARG A 34 1.43 -28.49 -44.83
N LYS A 35 0.10 -28.47 -44.89
CA LYS A 35 -0.76 -27.81 -43.90
C LYS A 35 -0.56 -28.38 -42.51
N GLU A 36 -0.49 -29.70 -42.39
CA GLU A 36 -0.23 -30.35 -41.10
C GLU A 36 1.17 -30.03 -40.56
N ALA A 37 2.20 -30.06 -41.40
CA ALA A 37 3.56 -29.71 -41.00
C ALA A 37 3.64 -28.24 -40.52
N LEU A 38 2.95 -27.32 -41.19
CA LEU A 38 2.87 -25.91 -40.79
C LEU A 38 2.15 -25.72 -39.45
N LEU A 39 1.02 -26.40 -39.22
CA LEU A 39 0.31 -26.37 -37.94
C LEU A 39 1.18 -26.91 -36.79
N ARG A 40 1.89 -28.02 -37.02
CA ARG A 40 2.84 -28.58 -36.06
C ARG A 40 3.99 -27.60 -35.78
N MET A 41 4.55 -26.97 -36.82
CA MET A 41 5.60 -25.97 -36.68
C MET A 41 5.14 -24.74 -35.89
N GLU A 42 3.95 -24.20 -36.21
CA GLU A 42 3.37 -23.07 -35.48
C GLU A 42 3.20 -23.41 -34.00
N ARG A 43 2.59 -24.56 -33.68
CA ARG A 43 2.48 -25.03 -32.28
C ARG A 43 3.85 -25.10 -31.62
N SER A 44 4.82 -25.70 -32.29
CA SER A 44 6.15 -25.88 -31.72
C SER A 44 6.88 -24.56 -31.47
N LEU A 45 6.72 -23.57 -32.36
CA LEU A 45 7.26 -22.22 -32.15
C LEU A 45 6.49 -21.46 -31.06
N ASN A 46 5.21 -21.71 -30.85
CA ASN A 46 4.45 -21.12 -29.74
C ASN A 46 4.89 -21.69 -28.38
N GLU A 47 5.22 -22.97 -28.32
CA GLU A 47 5.68 -23.69 -27.12
C GLU A 47 7.16 -23.45 -26.80
N LEU A 48 7.98 -23.24 -27.83
CA LEU A 48 9.41 -22.94 -27.67
C LEU A 48 9.59 -21.67 -26.83
N TYR A 49 10.41 -21.75 -25.78
CA TYR A 49 10.69 -20.62 -24.92
C TYR A 49 12.19 -20.52 -24.69
N ILE A 50 12.79 -19.47 -25.23
CA ILE A 50 14.21 -19.17 -25.13
C ILE A 50 14.32 -17.81 -24.44
N ARG A 51 15.13 -17.76 -23.38
CA ARG A 51 15.33 -16.58 -22.54
C ARG A 51 16.83 -16.30 -22.43
N GLY A 52 17.22 -15.05 -22.36
CA GLY A 52 18.63 -14.65 -22.15
C GLY A 52 19.42 -14.32 -23.42
N ILE A 53 18.84 -14.50 -24.61
CA ILE A 53 19.34 -13.97 -25.88
C ILE A 53 18.20 -13.41 -26.76
N THR A 54 18.49 -12.50 -27.67
CA THR A 54 17.55 -12.11 -28.73
C THR A 54 17.47 -13.23 -29.78
N THR A 55 16.25 -13.64 -30.18
CA THR A 55 16.03 -14.71 -31.17
C THR A 55 15.15 -14.25 -32.33
N ASN A 56 15.25 -14.93 -33.48
CA ASN A 56 14.37 -14.72 -34.63
C ASN A 56 13.06 -15.53 -34.56
N GLN A 57 12.78 -16.17 -33.43
CA GLN A 57 11.62 -17.06 -33.23
C GLN A 57 10.30 -16.39 -33.64
N TYR A 58 10.11 -15.12 -33.27
CA TYR A 58 8.88 -14.40 -33.59
C TYR A 58 8.75 -14.08 -35.08
N GLN A 59 9.86 -13.75 -35.75
CA GLN A 59 9.85 -13.55 -37.21
C GLN A 59 9.48 -14.84 -37.93
N LEU A 60 10.03 -15.99 -37.51
CA LEU A 60 9.68 -17.31 -38.06
C LEU A 60 8.19 -17.62 -37.87
N LEU A 61 7.65 -17.32 -36.68
CA LEU A 61 6.22 -17.50 -36.39
C LEU A 61 5.34 -16.65 -37.32
N ARG A 62 5.75 -15.41 -37.60
CA ARG A 62 5.03 -14.51 -38.53
C ARG A 62 5.10 -15.01 -39.98
N ILE A 63 6.25 -15.52 -40.41
CA ILE A 63 6.41 -16.13 -41.73
C ILE A 63 5.48 -17.33 -41.88
N ILE A 64 5.40 -18.22 -40.89
CA ILE A 64 4.51 -19.41 -40.96
C ILE A 64 3.02 -19.02 -40.97
N ARG A 65 2.67 -17.89 -40.37
CA ARG A 65 1.31 -17.33 -40.39
C ARG A 65 0.97 -16.54 -41.66
N CYS A 66 1.96 -16.20 -42.48
CA CYS A 66 1.77 -15.45 -43.71
C CYS A 66 1.06 -16.31 -44.76
N GLN A 67 -0.02 -15.81 -45.35
CA GLN A 67 -0.85 -16.55 -46.30
C GLN A 67 -0.05 -17.01 -47.53
N GLN A 68 0.80 -16.13 -48.08
CA GLN A 68 1.67 -16.45 -49.22
C GLN A 68 2.64 -17.57 -48.90
N PHE A 69 3.20 -17.58 -47.69
CA PHE A 69 4.01 -18.70 -47.24
C PHE A 69 3.17 -19.97 -47.08
N GLN A 70 1.93 -19.90 -46.58
CA GLN A 70 1.03 -21.06 -46.43
C GLN A 70 0.52 -21.63 -47.76
N ASP A 71 0.42 -20.80 -48.79
CA ASP A 71 0.00 -21.23 -50.13
C ASP A 71 1.17 -21.74 -50.97
N GLY A 72 2.40 -21.41 -50.58
CA GLY A 72 3.60 -21.75 -51.36
C GLY A 72 3.89 -20.76 -52.49
N ASP A 73 3.12 -19.67 -52.58
CA ASP A 73 3.26 -18.61 -53.57
C ASP A 73 4.22 -17.53 -53.07
N TYR A 74 5.52 -17.85 -53.06
CA TYR A 74 6.56 -16.91 -52.67
C TYR A 74 7.87 -17.16 -53.41
N THR A 75 8.69 -16.13 -53.48
CA THR A 75 10.05 -16.21 -54.02
C THR A 75 11.08 -16.14 -52.89
N ASN A 76 12.36 -16.25 -53.24
CA ASN A 76 13.46 -15.99 -52.30
C ASN A 76 13.49 -14.54 -51.76
N ARG A 77 12.60 -13.65 -52.23
CA ARG A 77 12.46 -12.25 -51.82
C ARG A 77 11.22 -11.98 -50.95
N LEU A 78 10.63 -13.02 -50.33
CA LEU A 78 9.43 -12.88 -49.49
C LEU A 78 9.56 -11.72 -48.47
N LEU A 79 10.70 -11.60 -47.79
CA LEU A 79 10.92 -10.55 -46.79
C LEU A 79 11.12 -9.15 -47.38
N ASP A 80 11.52 -9.05 -48.66
CA ASP A 80 11.62 -7.79 -49.38
C ASP A 80 10.21 -7.31 -49.79
N HIS A 81 9.37 -8.23 -50.27
CA HIS A 81 8.02 -7.92 -50.75
C HIS A 81 7.03 -7.68 -49.60
N TYR A 82 7.19 -8.39 -48.48
CA TYR A 82 6.34 -8.29 -47.30
C TYR A 82 7.14 -7.72 -46.13
N THR A 83 7.47 -6.43 -46.22
CA THR A 83 8.26 -5.71 -45.19
C THR A 83 7.62 -5.80 -43.81
N GLU A 84 6.30 -5.94 -43.75
CA GLU A 84 5.56 -6.20 -42.52
C GLU A 84 6.14 -7.37 -41.73
N LEU A 85 6.59 -8.46 -42.37
CA LEU A 85 7.15 -9.65 -41.68
C LEU A 85 8.44 -9.34 -40.92
N SER A 86 9.19 -8.33 -41.36
CA SER A 86 10.43 -7.85 -40.76
C SER A 86 10.25 -6.62 -39.88
N GLN A 87 9.18 -5.84 -40.11
CA GLN A 87 8.90 -4.62 -39.37
C GLN A 87 8.11 -4.90 -38.08
N PRO A 88 8.22 -4.01 -37.07
CA PRO A 88 7.45 -4.12 -35.85
C PRO A 88 5.92 -4.11 -36.10
N LEU A 89 5.15 -4.77 -35.22
CA LEU A 89 3.69 -4.82 -35.34
C LEU A 89 3.06 -3.42 -35.23
N SER A 90 2.16 -3.09 -36.15
CA SER A 90 1.38 -1.84 -36.15
C SER A 90 -0.01 -1.95 -35.52
N ASN A 91 -0.42 -3.15 -35.07
CA ASN A 91 -1.75 -3.37 -34.50
C ASN A 91 -1.89 -2.70 -33.13
N ASN A 92 -2.72 -1.66 -33.06
CA ASN A 92 -2.95 -0.86 -31.86
C ASN A 92 -3.50 -1.67 -30.67
N SER A 93 -4.36 -2.67 -30.89
CA SER A 93 -4.87 -3.53 -29.81
C SER A 93 -3.75 -4.38 -29.20
N LEU A 94 -2.90 -4.99 -30.03
CA LEU A 94 -1.75 -5.76 -29.54
C LEU A 94 -0.74 -4.88 -28.82
N ILE A 95 -0.49 -3.67 -29.32
CA ILE A 95 0.38 -2.69 -28.65
C ILE A 95 -0.20 -2.33 -27.28
N ARG A 96 -1.48 -1.97 -27.20
CA ARG A 96 -2.18 -1.66 -25.94
C ARG A 96 -2.06 -2.79 -24.93
N HIS A 97 -2.43 -4.02 -25.31
CA HIS A 97 -2.28 -5.18 -24.43
C HIS A 97 -0.82 -5.39 -24.00
N SER A 98 0.13 -5.24 -24.91
CA SER A 98 1.54 -5.41 -24.59
C SER A 98 2.06 -4.38 -23.58
N VAL A 99 1.66 -3.11 -23.72
CA VAL A 99 2.01 -2.02 -22.81
C VAL A 99 1.49 -2.31 -21.40
N ILE A 100 0.20 -2.67 -21.29
CA ILE A 100 -0.45 -2.97 -20.01
C ILE A 100 0.19 -4.18 -19.34
N LEU A 101 0.27 -5.30 -20.05
CA LEU A 101 0.77 -6.56 -19.49
C LEU A 101 2.25 -6.46 -19.12
N GLY A 102 3.06 -5.76 -19.93
CA GLY A 102 4.47 -5.51 -19.65
C GLY A 102 4.69 -4.65 -18.40
N ALA A 103 4.02 -3.49 -18.32
CA ALA A 103 4.12 -2.62 -17.16
C ALA A 103 3.55 -3.27 -15.88
N LEU A 104 2.46 -4.05 -15.99
CA LEU A 104 1.85 -4.73 -14.86
C LEU A 104 2.76 -5.86 -14.33
N SER A 105 3.39 -6.62 -15.21
CA SER A 105 4.41 -7.59 -14.84
C SER A 105 5.57 -6.96 -14.07
N GLU A 106 5.97 -5.73 -14.44
CA GLU A 106 7.04 -5.02 -13.74
C GLU A 106 6.59 -4.46 -12.39
N ASN A 107 5.41 -3.87 -12.32
CA ASN A 107 4.81 -3.45 -11.04
C ASN A 107 4.74 -4.60 -10.03
N ILE A 108 4.28 -5.77 -10.46
CA ILE A 108 4.20 -6.96 -9.60
C ILE A 108 5.58 -7.51 -9.26
N ASN A 109 6.55 -7.41 -10.15
CA ASN A 109 7.93 -7.80 -9.85
C ASN A 109 8.52 -6.92 -8.74
N LEU A 110 8.35 -5.60 -8.83
CA LEU A 110 8.81 -4.66 -7.81
C LEU A 110 8.14 -4.91 -6.45
N ILE A 111 6.82 -5.17 -6.44
CA ILE A 111 6.10 -5.55 -5.22
C ILE A 111 6.69 -6.84 -4.61
N ARG A 112 6.98 -7.84 -5.44
CA ARG A 112 7.59 -9.11 -4.99
C ARG A 112 9.01 -8.88 -4.45
N GLU A 113 9.83 -8.09 -5.14
CA GLU A 113 11.20 -7.78 -4.72
C GLU A 113 11.22 -7.05 -3.38
N LYS A 114 10.42 -5.98 -3.22
CA LYS A 114 10.31 -5.23 -1.95
C LYS A 114 9.81 -6.11 -0.81
N ARG A 115 8.79 -6.93 -1.07
CA ARG A 115 8.31 -7.93 -0.12
C ARG A 115 9.43 -8.87 0.30
N ASP A 116 10.13 -9.47 -0.66
CA ASP A 116 11.16 -10.47 -0.39
C ASP A 116 12.37 -9.85 0.35
N GLU A 117 12.75 -8.62 0.01
CA GLU A 117 13.78 -7.83 0.71
C GLU A 117 13.43 -7.63 2.20
N ILE A 118 12.18 -7.28 2.50
CA ILE A 118 11.69 -7.12 3.88
C ILE A 118 11.85 -8.42 4.68
N PHE A 119 11.39 -9.55 4.13
CA PHE A 119 11.48 -10.84 4.83
C PHE A 119 12.90 -11.41 4.91
N LEU A 120 13.80 -11.02 4.01
CA LEU A 120 15.22 -11.35 4.06
C LEU A 120 15.93 -10.62 5.21
N ASN A 121 15.61 -9.34 5.43
CA ASN A 121 16.23 -8.52 6.49
C ASN A 121 15.95 -9.07 7.90
N LYS A 122 14.79 -9.70 8.13
CA LYS A 122 14.34 -10.25 9.43
C LYS A 122 14.36 -9.28 10.61
N ASP A 123 14.54 -8.00 10.33
CA ASP A 123 14.55 -6.91 11.31
C ASP A 123 13.33 -6.02 11.05
N LEU A 124 12.31 -6.19 11.88
CA LEU A 124 11.07 -5.42 11.78
C LEU A 124 11.29 -3.94 12.12
N GLU A 125 12.20 -3.63 13.05
CA GLU A 125 12.46 -2.26 13.49
C GLU A 125 13.14 -1.48 12.36
N ALA A 126 14.16 -2.07 11.72
CA ALA A 126 14.79 -1.48 10.54
C ALA A 126 13.79 -1.23 9.40
N VAL A 127 12.83 -2.15 9.18
CA VAL A 127 11.81 -2.00 8.13
C VAL A 127 10.83 -0.87 8.44
N ILE A 128 10.36 -0.75 9.69
CA ILE A 128 9.45 0.32 10.12
C ILE A 128 10.12 1.70 10.07
N HIS A 129 11.44 1.78 10.21
CA HIS A 129 12.17 3.05 10.14
C HIS A 129 12.68 3.39 8.74
N LYS A 130 12.76 2.43 7.81
CA LYS A 130 13.32 2.62 6.47
C LYS A 130 12.21 2.75 5.41
N SER A 131 11.77 3.98 5.16
CA SER A 131 10.72 4.32 4.19
C SER A 131 10.99 3.83 2.77
N ASP A 132 12.26 3.76 2.34
CA ASP A 132 12.63 3.39 0.96
C ASP A 132 12.32 1.92 0.61
N LEU A 133 12.18 1.06 1.62
CA LEU A 133 11.80 -0.34 1.42
C LEU A 133 10.32 -0.49 1.05
N LEU A 134 9.52 0.56 1.23
CA LEU A 134 8.07 0.54 1.04
C LEU A 134 7.61 1.35 -0.17
N ASN A 135 8.53 2.05 -0.83
CA ASN A 135 8.23 2.90 -1.99
C ASN A 135 8.12 2.08 -3.28
N LEU A 136 7.02 2.30 -4.01
CA LEU A 136 6.77 1.80 -5.36
C LEU A 136 6.77 2.98 -6.35
N PRO A 137 6.98 2.73 -7.65
CA PRO A 137 6.85 3.77 -8.67
C PRO A 137 5.40 4.23 -8.85
N GLU A 138 5.21 5.53 -9.04
CA GLU A 138 3.89 6.15 -9.32
C GLU A 138 3.36 5.78 -10.70
N ALA A 139 4.25 5.66 -11.68
CA ALA A 139 3.92 5.35 -13.06
C ALA A 139 5.07 4.62 -13.75
N PHE A 140 4.78 4.07 -14.93
CA PHE A 140 5.74 3.42 -15.81
C PHE A 140 5.74 4.12 -17.17
N ASP A 141 6.88 4.61 -17.60
CA ASP A 141 7.08 5.10 -18.96
C ASP A 141 7.47 3.91 -19.84
N VAL A 142 6.57 3.52 -20.74
CA VAL A 142 6.75 2.38 -21.66
C VAL A 142 7.02 2.87 -23.06
N GLU A 143 8.15 2.46 -23.62
CA GLU A 143 8.56 2.76 -24.99
C GLU A 143 8.47 1.51 -25.86
N ILE A 144 7.66 1.60 -26.92
CA ILE A 144 7.50 0.57 -27.95
C ILE A 144 7.62 1.24 -29.31
N GLN A 145 8.57 0.81 -30.13
CA GLN A 145 8.71 1.30 -31.51
C GLN A 145 8.77 2.84 -31.62
N ASN A 146 9.52 3.48 -30.72
CA ASN A 146 9.64 4.94 -30.58
C ASN A 146 8.33 5.67 -30.22
N ARG A 147 7.29 4.95 -29.79
CA ARG A 147 6.09 5.51 -29.16
C ARG A 147 6.19 5.37 -27.66
N TYR A 148 5.78 6.42 -26.95
CA TYR A 148 5.81 6.47 -25.49
C TYR A 148 4.38 6.42 -24.93
N TYR A 149 4.24 5.63 -23.87
CA TYR A 149 3.00 5.45 -23.13
C TYR A 149 3.30 5.62 -21.64
N GLU A 150 2.58 6.52 -20.98
CA GLU A 150 2.57 6.57 -19.52
C GLU A 150 1.54 5.56 -19.03
N VAL A 151 1.96 4.59 -18.24
CA VAL A 151 1.07 3.59 -17.63
C VAL A 151 1.00 3.83 -16.14
N ARG A 152 -0.21 4.00 -15.62
CA ARG A 152 -0.49 4.09 -14.17
C ARG A 152 -1.37 2.92 -13.76
N PHE A 153 -1.11 2.42 -12.56
CA PHE A 153 -1.93 1.40 -11.92
C PHE A 153 -2.54 1.99 -10.66
N PHE A 154 -3.84 1.82 -10.50
CA PHE A 154 -4.54 2.11 -9.25
C PHE A 154 -4.99 0.79 -8.64
N GLN A 155 -4.27 0.34 -7.63
CA GLN A 155 -4.46 -0.93 -6.97
C GLN A 155 -5.68 -0.89 -6.03
N THR A 156 -6.62 -1.82 -6.22
CA THR A 156 -7.85 -1.92 -5.43
C THR A 156 -7.86 -3.14 -4.49
N SER A 157 -6.99 -4.12 -4.75
CA SER A 157 -6.74 -5.26 -3.87
C SER A 157 -5.32 -5.79 -4.05
N ILE A 158 -4.93 -6.84 -3.32
CA ILE A 158 -3.63 -7.50 -3.51
C ILE A 158 -3.41 -7.94 -4.97
N THR A 159 -4.48 -8.31 -5.68
CA THR A 159 -4.42 -8.86 -7.03
C THR A 159 -5.04 -7.97 -8.09
N ARG A 160 -5.84 -6.96 -7.74
CA ARG A 160 -6.64 -6.18 -8.70
C ARG A 160 -6.14 -4.76 -8.86
N PHE A 161 -6.15 -4.30 -10.10
CA PHE A 161 -5.63 -3.02 -10.54
C PHE A 161 -6.55 -2.40 -11.59
N TYR A 162 -6.86 -1.12 -11.43
CA TYR A 162 -7.35 -0.31 -12.53
C TYR A 162 -6.17 0.24 -13.32
N VAL A 163 -6.25 0.13 -14.64
CA VAL A 163 -5.17 0.47 -15.56
C VAL A 163 -5.50 1.76 -16.28
N TYR A 164 -4.52 2.66 -16.34
CA TYR A 164 -4.63 3.91 -17.08
C TYR A 164 -3.43 4.03 -18.03
N ILE A 165 -3.69 4.44 -19.28
CA ILE A 165 -2.64 4.82 -20.21
C ILE A 165 -2.85 6.27 -20.61
N ASN A 166 -1.82 7.10 -20.46
CA ASN A 166 -1.87 8.54 -20.71
C ASN A 166 -3.06 9.19 -20.00
N GLN A 167 -3.28 8.82 -18.73
CA GLN A 167 -4.41 9.24 -17.89
C GLN A 167 -5.81 8.76 -18.32
N VAL A 168 -5.92 7.97 -19.40
CA VAL A 168 -7.19 7.40 -19.88
C VAL A 168 -7.40 6.00 -19.32
N PHE A 169 -8.57 5.76 -18.71
CA PHE A 169 -8.93 4.46 -18.14
C PHE A 169 -9.00 3.38 -19.23
N GLN A 170 -8.38 2.23 -18.97
CA GLN A 170 -8.27 1.11 -19.91
C GLN A 170 -8.97 -0.16 -19.44
N GLY A 171 -9.43 -0.24 -18.19
CA GLY A 171 -10.10 -1.42 -17.65
C GLY A 171 -9.46 -1.94 -16.37
N GLU A 172 -10.02 -3.04 -15.87
CA GLU A 172 -9.55 -3.77 -14.70
C GLU A 172 -8.66 -4.95 -15.10
N ALA A 173 -7.51 -5.07 -14.42
CA ALA A 173 -6.61 -6.21 -14.51
C ALA A 173 -6.54 -6.94 -13.16
N GLU A 174 -6.57 -8.27 -13.18
CA GLU A 174 -6.43 -9.12 -12.01
C GLU A 174 -5.26 -10.10 -12.19
N LEU A 175 -4.32 -10.11 -11.24
CA LEU A 175 -3.28 -11.13 -11.13
C LEU A 175 -3.91 -12.45 -10.66
N LEU A 176 -3.78 -13.49 -11.49
CA LEU A 176 -4.18 -14.84 -11.18
C LEU A 176 -3.01 -15.67 -10.62
N PRO A 177 -3.31 -16.73 -9.85
CA PRO A 177 -2.33 -17.75 -9.48
C PRO A 177 -1.43 -18.19 -10.64
N ALA A 178 -0.11 -18.10 -10.45
CA ALA A 178 0.87 -18.69 -11.37
C ALA A 178 1.63 -19.82 -10.67
N LEU A 179 1.77 -20.96 -11.35
CA LEU A 179 2.22 -22.23 -10.76
C LEU A 179 3.73 -22.44 -10.71
N SER A 180 4.59 -21.61 -11.34
CA SER A 180 5.98 -22.09 -11.54
C SER A 180 7.16 -21.12 -11.69
N SER A 181 7.03 -19.80 -11.93
CA SER A 181 8.25 -18.97 -12.02
C SER A 181 8.06 -17.46 -11.74
N THR A 182 9.18 -16.78 -11.44
CA THR A 182 9.22 -15.32 -11.20
C THR A 182 8.90 -14.49 -12.45
N ASN A 183 9.07 -15.05 -13.63
CA ASN A 183 8.91 -14.36 -14.92
C ASN A 183 7.61 -14.74 -15.63
N ASP A 184 6.85 -15.69 -15.09
CA ASP A 184 5.58 -16.13 -15.63
C ASP A 184 4.44 -15.52 -14.82
N TYR A 185 3.48 -14.94 -15.52
CA TYR A 185 2.31 -14.30 -14.95
C TYR A 185 1.07 -14.79 -15.68
N THR A 186 -0.04 -14.85 -14.95
CA THR A 186 -1.35 -15.02 -15.56
C THR A 186 -2.18 -13.83 -15.14
N PHE A 187 -2.69 -13.07 -16.10
CA PHE A 187 -3.53 -11.91 -15.85
C PHE A 187 -4.92 -12.15 -16.40
N ARG A 188 -5.95 -11.73 -15.67
CA ARG A 188 -7.26 -11.52 -16.26
C ARG A 188 -7.39 -10.06 -16.64
N PHE A 189 -7.69 -9.78 -17.90
CA PHE A 189 -7.95 -8.43 -18.42
C PHE A 189 -9.03 -8.52 -19.48
N GLU A 190 -10.00 -7.60 -19.48
CA GLU A 190 -11.16 -7.64 -20.40
C GLU A 190 -11.86 -9.00 -20.44
N TYR A 191 -12.08 -9.60 -19.25
CA TYR A 191 -12.71 -10.91 -19.06
C TYR A 191 -11.97 -12.10 -19.69
N ARG A 192 -10.72 -11.92 -20.15
CA ARG A 192 -9.87 -12.98 -20.71
C ARG A 192 -8.61 -13.20 -19.91
N SER A 193 -8.11 -14.42 -19.93
CA SER A 193 -6.88 -14.81 -19.24
C SER A 193 -5.69 -14.78 -20.20
N TYR A 194 -4.68 -13.99 -19.87
CA TYR A 194 -3.43 -13.84 -20.61
C TYR A 194 -2.28 -14.49 -19.83
N SER A 195 -1.67 -15.53 -20.41
CA SER A 195 -0.42 -16.10 -19.91
C SER A 195 0.77 -15.31 -20.46
N VAL A 196 1.42 -14.55 -19.60
CA VAL A 196 2.49 -13.62 -19.94
C VAL A 196 3.82 -14.16 -19.43
N ARG A 197 4.84 -14.19 -20.29
CA ARG A 197 6.22 -14.43 -19.87
C ARG A 197 7.07 -13.21 -20.16
N VAL A 198 7.92 -12.82 -19.22
CA VAL A 198 8.77 -11.64 -19.35
C VAL A 198 10.25 -12.04 -19.33
N ASP A 199 10.97 -11.66 -20.37
CA ASP A 199 12.42 -11.70 -20.41
C ASP A 199 12.97 -10.30 -20.16
N ARG A 200 13.45 -10.09 -18.93
CA ARG A 200 14.01 -8.80 -18.45
C ARG A 200 15.48 -8.69 -18.85
N ARG A 201 15.82 -7.67 -19.65
CA ARG A 201 17.21 -7.31 -20.00
C ARG A 201 17.56 -5.96 -19.39
N SER A 202 18.85 -5.64 -19.39
CA SER A 202 19.35 -4.37 -18.85
C SER A 202 18.76 -3.14 -19.54
N THR A 203 18.42 -3.22 -20.83
CA THR A 203 17.93 -2.07 -21.61
C THR A 203 16.49 -2.20 -22.11
N PHE A 204 15.94 -3.41 -22.14
CA PHE A 204 14.60 -3.67 -22.67
C PHE A 204 14.01 -4.95 -22.09
N HIS A 205 12.73 -5.13 -22.34
CA HIS A 205 11.94 -6.29 -21.98
C HIS A 205 11.44 -6.94 -23.27
N ILE A 206 11.44 -8.27 -23.31
CA ILE A 206 10.67 -9.02 -24.30
C ILE A 206 9.53 -9.69 -23.56
N ILE A 207 8.30 -9.34 -23.90
CA ILE A 207 7.13 -10.02 -23.36
C ILE A 207 6.55 -10.98 -24.38
N ARG A 208 6.12 -12.15 -23.91
CA ARG A 208 5.40 -13.17 -24.67
C ARG A 208 3.98 -13.27 -24.12
N PHE A 209 2.96 -13.04 -24.94
CA PHE A 209 1.55 -13.09 -24.54
C PHE A 209 0.66 -13.59 -25.69
N PRO A 210 -0.47 -14.25 -25.40
CA PRO A 210 -1.47 -14.62 -26.42
C PRO A 210 -2.31 -13.41 -26.84
N ASP A 211 -2.79 -13.39 -28.09
CA ASP A 211 -3.90 -12.53 -28.51
C ASP A 211 -5.26 -13.10 -28.11
N GLU A 212 -6.31 -12.41 -28.55
CA GLU A 212 -7.72 -12.78 -28.41
C GLU A 212 -8.07 -14.19 -28.93
N ASN A 213 -7.32 -14.68 -29.92
CA ASN A 213 -7.50 -15.99 -30.55
C ASN A 213 -6.54 -17.05 -29.98
N GLY A 214 -5.78 -16.72 -28.93
CA GLY A 214 -4.77 -17.60 -28.33
C GLY A 214 -3.45 -17.68 -29.11
N ARG A 215 -3.26 -16.87 -30.15
CA ARG A 215 -2.00 -16.82 -30.93
C ARG A 215 -0.93 -16.09 -30.13
N ILE A 216 0.24 -16.69 -29.98
CA ILE A 216 1.33 -16.08 -29.22
C ILE A 216 1.99 -14.95 -30.01
N HIS A 217 2.26 -13.85 -29.30
CA HIS A 217 2.99 -12.69 -29.76
C HIS A 217 4.19 -12.40 -28.86
N PHE A 218 5.24 -11.84 -29.45
CA PHE A 218 6.41 -11.35 -28.74
C PHE A 218 6.54 -9.85 -29.00
N MET A 219 6.70 -9.06 -27.95
CA MET A 219 6.85 -7.61 -28.04
C MET A 219 8.09 -7.14 -27.27
N LYS A 220 8.95 -6.41 -27.97
CA LYS A 220 10.12 -5.74 -27.39
C LYS A 220 9.74 -4.34 -26.96
N MET A 221 10.04 -3.97 -25.71
CA MET A 221 9.70 -2.68 -25.12
C MET A 221 10.73 -2.24 -24.08
N ARG A 222 10.87 -0.95 -23.84
CA ARG A 222 11.61 -0.43 -22.68
C ARG A 222 10.60 0.06 -21.64
N ILE A 223 10.81 -0.28 -20.38
CA ILE A 223 9.93 0.10 -19.26
C ILE A 223 10.80 0.85 -18.26
N ILE A 224 10.39 2.05 -17.89
CA ILE A 224 11.11 2.95 -16.99
C ILE A 224 10.20 3.31 -15.82
N ASN A 225 10.71 3.17 -14.59
CA ASN A 225 9.97 3.47 -13.37
C ASN A 225 10.00 4.99 -13.08
N ARG A 226 8.84 5.60 -12.81
CA ARG A 226 8.73 7.02 -12.40
C ARG A 226 8.54 7.14 -10.88
N GLY A 227 9.31 8.01 -10.23
CA GLY A 227 9.05 8.44 -8.84
C GLY A 227 9.65 7.58 -7.73
N ALA A 228 10.23 6.41 -8.03
CA ALA A 228 11.10 5.71 -7.10
C ALA A 228 12.54 6.21 -7.28
N ALA A 229 13.27 6.40 -6.18
CA ALA A 229 14.73 6.59 -6.22
C ALA A 229 15.37 5.27 -6.69
N THR A 230 15.29 4.99 -7.98
CA THR A 230 16.12 3.99 -8.63
C THR A 230 17.38 4.68 -9.12
N ASP A 231 18.52 4.02 -8.96
CA ASP A 231 19.75 4.29 -9.70
C ASP A 231 19.36 4.45 -11.18
N GLN A 232 19.15 5.68 -11.61
CA GLN A 232 18.87 5.97 -13.00
C GLN A 232 20.16 5.58 -13.72
N ASP A 233 20.11 4.51 -14.52
CA ASP A 233 21.02 4.36 -15.65
C ASP A 233 20.92 5.71 -16.38
N SER A 234 21.95 6.55 -16.23
CA SER A 234 21.95 7.95 -16.66
C SER A 234 21.42 8.05 -18.08
N VAL A 235 20.61 9.07 -18.40
CA VAL A 235 19.89 9.21 -19.70
C VAL A 235 20.81 9.06 -20.94
N GLY A 236 22.13 9.20 -20.79
CA GLY A 236 23.10 8.94 -21.85
C GLY A 236 23.89 7.63 -21.79
N LEU A 237 23.58 6.69 -20.89
CA LEU A 237 24.20 5.35 -20.87
C LEU A 237 23.65 4.50 -22.01
N VAL A 238 24.54 4.11 -22.93
CA VAL A 238 24.21 3.24 -24.06
C VAL A 238 24.91 1.90 -23.89
N ARG A 239 24.12 0.83 -23.87
CA ARG A 239 24.58 -0.56 -23.84
C ARG A 239 24.36 -1.24 -25.19
N SER A 240 25.08 -2.31 -25.47
CA SER A 240 24.98 -3.03 -26.74
C SER A 240 23.59 -3.67 -26.89
N PRO A 241 22.81 -3.35 -27.94
CA PRO A 241 21.48 -3.92 -28.13
C PRO A 241 21.50 -5.32 -28.72
N ILE A 242 22.68 -5.79 -29.17
CA ILE A 242 22.90 -7.08 -29.82
C ILE A 242 24.21 -7.69 -29.31
N GLN A 243 24.31 -9.01 -29.38
CA GLN A 243 25.59 -9.70 -29.25
C GLN A 243 26.26 -9.72 -30.63
N GLY A 244 27.52 -9.29 -30.71
CA GLY A 244 28.24 -9.18 -31.98
C GLY A 244 29.71 -8.85 -31.79
N SER A 245 30.42 -8.61 -32.88
CA SER A 245 31.80 -8.15 -32.86
C SER A 245 31.91 -6.67 -33.20
N PHE A 246 32.88 -6.00 -32.60
CA PHE A 246 33.24 -4.64 -33.00
C PHE A 246 33.65 -4.58 -34.48
N VAL A 247 33.24 -3.53 -35.18
CA VAL A 247 33.69 -3.26 -36.56
C VAL A 247 34.50 -1.98 -36.62
N LYS A 248 33.94 -0.86 -36.16
CA LYS A 248 34.63 0.43 -36.16
C LYS A 248 34.00 1.43 -35.19
N LEU A 249 34.81 2.40 -34.75
CA LEU A 249 34.31 3.65 -34.17
C LEU A 249 34.11 4.68 -35.28
N HIS A 250 33.04 5.47 -35.19
CA HIS A 250 32.83 6.59 -36.09
C HIS A 250 33.76 7.77 -35.75
N SER A 251 33.87 8.70 -36.70
CA SER A 251 34.56 9.97 -36.52
C SER A 251 33.54 11.10 -36.55
N THR A 252 33.79 12.14 -35.77
CA THR A 252 32.98 13.37 -35.78
C THR A 252 33.03 14.08 -37.14
N GLU A 253 32.11 15.02 -37.40
CA GLU A 253 32.09 15.85 -38.63
C GLU A 253 33.42 16.56 -38.92
N LYS A 254 34.27 16.75 -37.91
CA LYS A 254 35.61 17.38 -38.02
C LYS A 254 36.75 16.37 -38.17
N GLY A 255 36.46 15.10 -38.48
CA GLY A 255 37.46 14.05 -38.72
C GLY A 255 38.20 13.57 -37.46
N LYS A 256 37.77 13.97 -36.25
CA LYS A 256 38.34 13.45 -35.01
C LYS A 256 37.69 12.12 -34.63
N PRO A 257 38.47 11.10 -34.23
CA PRO A 257 37.94 9.82 -33.77
C PRO A 257 37.09 10.05 -32.52
N ILE A 258 35.96 9.35 -32.42
CA ILE A 258 35.08 9.44 -31.26
C ILE A 258 35.79 8.86 -30.03
N ASN A 259 35.94 9.68 -28.99
CA ASN A 259 36.58 9.34 -27.73
C ASN A 259 35.98 10.15 -26.56
N ARG A 260 36.36 9.84 -25.32
CA ARG A 260 35.94 10.58 -24.11
C ARG A 260 36.23 12.07 -24.24
N GLY A 261 35.30 12.89 -23.74
CA GLY A 261 35.36 14.35 -23.77
C GLY A 261 34.83 14.99 -25.05
N ILE A 262 34.40 14.21 -26.04
CA ILE A 262 33.84 14.74 -27.30
C ILE A 262 32.35 15.05 -27.15
N LYS A 263 31.94 16.21 -27.68
CA LYS A 263 30.53 16.59 -27.79
C LYS A 263 29.89 15.93 -29.01
N VAL A 264 28.73 15.34 -28.82
CA VAL A 264 27.91 14.67 -29.83
C VAL A 264 26.48 15.18 -29.79
N LYS A 265 25.80 15.15 -30.93
CA LYS A 265 24.37 15.43 -31.06
C LYS A 265 23.58 14.13 -31.13
N LYS A 266 22.31 14.19 -30.73
CA LYS A 266 21.35 13.10 -30.87
C LYS A 266 21.28 12.66 -32.34
N GLY A 267 21.47 11.37 -32.57
CA GLY A 267 21.51 10.76 -33.89
C GLY A 267 22.92 10.59 -34.47
N ASP A 268 23.96 11.16 -33.87
CA ASP A 268 25.33 10.98 -34.35
C ASP A 268 25.76 9.51 -34.24
N PRO A 269 26.30 8.91 -35.31
CA PRO A 269 26.79 7.53 -35.27
C PRO A 269 28.06 7.44 -34.42
N ILE A 270 28.12 6.45 -33.52
CA ILE A 270 29.19 6.29 -32.53
C ILE A 270 30.02 5.03 -32.80
N ILE A 271 29.39 3.86 -32.80
CA ILE A 271 30.05 2.56 -32.90
C ILE A 271 29.28 1.64 -33.85
N VAL A 272 29.99 0.87 -34.65
CA VAL A 272 29.41 -0.12 -35.57
C VAL A 272 29.73 -1.51 -35.06
N LEU A 273 28.70 -2.34 -34.94
CA LEU A 273 28.77 -3.73 -34.51
C LEU A 273 28.34 -4.65 -35.66
N SER A 274 28.96 -5.83 -35.77
CA SER A 274 28.55 -6.86 -36.71
C SER A 274 27.95 -8.04 -35.97
N ALA A 275 26.76 -8.45 -36.39
CA ALA A 275 26.11 -9.68 -35.95
C ALA A 275 25.46 -10.35 -37.15
N MET A 276 25.54 -11.68 -37.27
CA MET A 276 24.96 -12.43 -38.40
C MET A 276 25.39 -11.90 -39.79
N LYS A 277 26.65 -11.43 -39.93
CA LYS A 277 27.18 -10.76 -41.15
C LYS A 277 26.47 -9.45 -41.54
N MET A 278 25.66 -8.87 -40.65
CA MET A 278 25.06 -7.55 -40.84
C MET A 278 25.67 -6.54 -39.87
N GLU A 279 26.00 -5.37 -40.40
CA GLU A 279 26.51 -4.25 -39.61
C GLU A 279 25.36 -3.38 -39.09
N SER A 280 25.39 -3.07 -37.81
CA SER A 280 24.44 -2.19 -37.13
C SER A 280 25.20 -1.00 -36.53
N THR A 281 24.76 0.21 -36.88
CA THR A 281 25.35 1.43 -36.34
C THR A 281 24.57 1.87 -35.10
N ILE A 282 25.28 2.02 -33.98
CA ILE A 282 24.74 2.55 -32.72
C ILE A 282 24.98 4.06 -32.69
N VAL A 283 23.92 4.81 -32.44
CA VAL A 283 23.89 6.27 -32.48
C VAL A 283 23.74 6.88 -31.08
N ALA A 284 24.10 8.16 -30.94
CA ALA A 284 23.91 8.92 -29.71
C ALA A 284 22.41 9.17 -29.44
N PRO A 285 21.87 8.81 -28.25
CA PRO A 285 20.46 9.01 -27.92
C PRO A 285 20.12 10.45 -27.51
N ILE A 286 21.10 11.21 -27.04
CA ILE A 286 20.96 12.59 -26.56
C ILE A 286 22.14 13.45 -26.98
N ASP A 287 21.94 14.77 -26.95
CA ASP A 287 23.02 15.74 -27.03
C ASP A 287 23.83 15.71 -25.73
N GLY A 288 25.16 15.78 -25.82
CA GLY A 288 26.01 15.86 -24.65
C GLY A 288 27.48 15.57 -24.94
N THR A 289 28.25 15.29 -23.89
CA THR A 289 29.67 14.96 -23.97
C THR A 289 29.87 13.50 -23.58
N ILE A 290 30.59 12.73 -24.39
CA ILE A 290 30.90 11.32 -24.07
C ILE A 290 31.81 11.27 -22.83
N SER A 291 31.32 10.78 -21.70
CA SER A 291 32.11 10.60 -20.48
C SER A 291 32.76 9.22 -20.39
N TYR A 292 32.10 8.20 -20.95
CA TYR A 292 32.61 6.84 -21.06
C TYR A 292 32.48 6.31 -22.49
N ILE A 293 33.45 5.52 -22.93
CA ILE A 293 33.38 4.71 -24.14
C ILE A 293 34.15 3.41 -23.85
N ILE A 294 33.69 2.31 -24.45
CA ILE A 294 34.25 0.97 -24.28
C ILE A 294 35.74 0.94 -24.64
N GLU A 295 36.53 0.25 -23.80
CA GLU A 295 38.01 0.21 -23.90
C GLU A 295 38.67 1.60 -24.04
N ASP A 296 38.07 2.63 -23.44
CA ASP A 296 38.53 4.03 -23.51
C ASP A 296 38.64 4.58 -24.95
N GLY A 297 37.91 3.98 -25.91
CA GLY A 297 37.96 4.36 -27.32
C GLY A 297 39.23 3.90 -28.03
N ASP A 298 40.03 3.03 -27.39
CA ASP A 298 41.24 2.47 -27.96
C ASP A 298 40.90 1.40 -29.00
N VAL A 299 40.94 1.80 -30.27
CA VAL A 299 40.68 0.93 -31.42
C VAL A 299 41.63 -0.27 -31.45
N THR A 300 42.85 -0.17 -30.91
CA THR A 300 43.81 -1.29 -30.93
C THR A 300 43.42 -2.44 -29.99
N ARG A 301 42.63 -2.16 -28.96
CA ARG A 301 42.06 -3.18 -28.05
C ARG A 301 40.74 -3.74 -28.57
N LEU A 302 40.09 -2.99 -29.45
CA LEU A 302 38.83 -3.37 -30.07
C LEU A 302 39.03 -4.08 -31.41
N GLU A 303 40.17 -3.91 -32.10
CA GLU A 303 40.54 -4.65 -33.31
C GLU A 303 41.51 -5.78 -32.97
N LEU A 304 41.05 -7.03 -33.04
CA LEU A 304 41.88 -8.22 -32.75
C LEU A 304 42.66 -8.70 -33.98
N GLY A 305 42.29 -8.26 -35.19
CA GLY A 305 42.98 -8.59 -36.43
C GLY A 305 42.20 -8.18 -37.67
N LYS A 306 42.71 -8.54 -38.86
CA LYS A 306 42.01 -8.38 -40.15
C LYS A 306 42.02 -9.68 -40.92
N THR A 307 40.93 -9.98 -41.62
CA THR A 307 40.88 -11.10 -42.57
C THR A 307 41.67 -10.76 -43.85
N SER A 308 41.90 -11.77 -44.70
CA SER A 308 42.54 -11.60 -46.01
C SER A 308 41.83 -10.57 -46.92
N ASP A 309 40.51 -10.39 -46.71
CA ASP A 309 39.68 -9.42 -47.44
C ASP A 309 39.62 -8.05 -46.75
N ASN A 310 40.56 -7.77 -45.84
CA ASN A 310 40.68 -6.53 -45.08
C ASN A 310 39.49 -6.22 -44.13
N ARG A 311 38.65 -7.21 -43.79
CA ARG A 311 37.58 -7.03 -42.80
C ARG A 311 38.13 -7.13 -41.39
N ILE A 312 37.69 -6.22 -40.52
CA ILE A 312 38.11 -6.16 -39.12
C ILE A 312 37.53 -7.35 -38.35
N ILE A 313 38.38 -8.08 -37.65
CA ILE A 313 38.02 -9.05 -36.62
C ILE A 313 38.05 -8.29 -35.30
N GLY A 314 36.90 -7.74 -34.88
CA GLY A 314 36.85 -6.96 -33.66
C GLY A 314 36.54 -7.76 -32.41
N ARG A 315 36.81 -7.15 -31.26
CA ARG A 315 36.48 -7.64 -29.92
C ARG A 315 35.00 -7.99 -29.88
N SER A 316 34.78 -9.17 -29.33
CA SER A 316 33.47 -9.70 -29.01
C SER A 316 32.77 -8.84 -27.96
N ILE A 317 31.59 -8.32 -28.31
CA ILE A 317 30.75 -7.47 -27.47
C ILE A 317 29.47 -8.23 -27.11
N THR A 318 29.20 -8.29 -25.81
CA THR A 318 28.03 -8.98 -25.28
C THR A 318 26.80 -8.08 -25.28
N GLU A 319 25.62 -8.68 -25.48
CA GLU A 319 24.34 -7.96 -25.36
C GLU A 319 24.21 -7.38 -23.94
N GLY A 320 23.96 -6.07 -23.82
CA GLY A 320 23.86 -5.36 -22.54
C GLY A 320 25.19 -4.81 -21.98
N GLU A 321 26.32 -5.08 -22.62
CA GLU A 321 27.62 -4.47 -22.27
C GLU A 321 27.59 -2.95 -22.52
N VAL A 322 28.15 -2.16 -21.60
CA VAL A 322 28.17 -0.69 -21.74
C VAL A 322 29.10 -0.31 -22.90
N LEU A 323 28.55 0.38 -23.89
CA LEU A 323 29.30 0.85 -25.06
C LEU A 323 29.84 2.26 -24.84
N PHE A 324 29.00 3.19 -24.37
CA PHE A 324 29.38 4.57 -24.09
C PHE A 324 28.37 5.26 -23.16
N VAL A 325 28.79 6.32 -22.48
CA VAL A 325 27.95 7.20 -21.65
C VAL A 325 28.07 8.63 -22.15
N ILE A 326 26.94 9.31 -22.31
CA ILE A 326 26.86 10.73 -22.67
C ILE A 326 26.33 11.52 -21.48
N GLU A 327 27.10 12.48 -21.01
CA GLU A 327 26.69 13.42 -19.97
C GLU A 327 26.27 14.74 -20.59
N ASN A 328 25.11 15.26 -20.18
CA ASN A 328 24.65 16.58 -20.56
C ASN A 328 24.55 17.45 -19.31
N LYS A 329 25.43 18.46 -19.21
CA LYS A 329 25.47 19.43 -18.11
C LYS A 329 24.32 20.45 -18.12
N SER A 330 23.44 20.38 -19.12
CA SER A 330 22.36 21.34 -19.38
C SER A 330 20.96 20.76 -19.22
N LEU A 331 20.82 19.53 -18.69
CA LEU A 331 19.52 18.94 -18.42
C LEU A 331 18.97 19.52 -17.10
N ASN A 332 18.29 20.66 -17.18
CA ASN A 332 17.15 20.89 -16.31
C ASN A 332 16.15 19.74 -16.59
N THR A 333 15.76 19.04 -15.54
CA THR A 333 14.89 17.84 -15.55
C THR A 333 13.48 18.06 -16.10
N GLU A 334 13.17 19.24 -16.67
CA GLU A 334 11.82 19.62 -17.12
C GLU A 334 11.60 19.53 -18.64
N ASP A 335 12.65 19.55 -19.48
CA ASP A 335 12.52 19.72 -20.95
C ASP A 335 12.49 18.42 -21.80
N GLN A 336 12.36 17.25 -21.18
CA GLN A 336 12.14 15.98 -21.92
C GLN A 336 11.02 15.15 -21.30
N LYS A 337 9.82 15.72 -21.12
CA LYS A 337 8.64 14.85 -20.99
C LYS A 337 8.41 14.18 -22.35
N PRO A 338 8.42 12.84 -22.45
CA PRO A 338 8.14 12.18 -23.70
C PRO A 338 6.77 12.61 -24.22
N HIS A 339 6.68 12.97 -25.50
CA HIS A 339 5.38 13.19 -26.14
C HIS A 339 4.64 11.86 -26.20
N TYR A 340 3.62 11.72 -25.36
CA TYR A 340 2.80 10.52 -25.28
C TYR A 340 1.90 10.37 -26.50
N SER A 341 1.65 9.13 -26.91
CA SER A 341 0.81 8.88 -28.09
C SER A 341 -0.66 9.22 -27.82
N ASN A 342 -1.29 10.05 -28.66
CA ASN A 342 -2.66 10.56 -28.44
C ASN A 342 -3.78 9.59 -28.87
N SER A 343 -3.48 8.45 -29.49
CA SER A 343 -4.50 7.56 -30.06
C SER A 343 -4.87 6.42 -29.12
N ILE A 344 -5.58 6.72 -28.03
CA ILE A 344 -6.05 5.71 -27.08
C ILE A 344 -7.55 5.93 -26.84
N THR A 345 -8.34 4.88 -27.07
CA THR A 345 -9.77 4.86 -26.77
C THR A 345 -9.99 4.56 -25.29
N GLU A 346 -10.92 5.28 -24.66
CA GLU A 346 -11.33 5.02 -23.27
C GLU A 346 -12.17 3.74 -23.21
N ALA A 347 -11.93 2.90 -22.20
CA ALA A 347 -12.65 1.65 -22.00
C ALA A 347 -13.87 1.85 -21.07
N ASP A 348 -14.85 0.95 -21.19
CA ASP A 348 -16.02 0.93 -20.30
C ASP A 348 -15.64 0.51 -18.88
N LEU A 349 -16.31 1.09 -17.88
CA LEU A 349 -16.17 0.70 -16.48
C LEU A 349 -16.90 -0.63 -16.19
N PRO A 350 -16.39 -1.45 -15.25
CA PRO A 350 -17.13 -2.61 -14.76
C PRO A 350 -18.47 -2.20 -14.14
N THR A 351 -19.48 -3.07 -14.24
CA THR A 351 -20.83 -2.82 -13.70
C THR A 351 -20.79 -2.59 -12.19
N GLY A 352 -21.38 -1.48 -11.73
CA GLY A 352 -21.45 -1.13 -10.31
C GLY A 352 -20.22 -0.37 -9.77
N VAL A 353 -19.25 -0.03 -10.62
CA VAL A 353 -18.10 0.80 -10.27
C VAL A 353 -18.45 2.29 -10.45
N ASN A 354 -17.93 3.14 -9.57
CA ASN A 354 -18.21 4.58 -9.61
C ASN A 354 -17.60 5.23 -10.88
N PRO A 355 -18.36 6.08 -11.61
CA PRO A 355 -17.89 6.73 -12.84
C PRO A 355 -16.67 7.63 -12.66
N ASN A 356 -16.42 8.14 -11.45
CA ASN A 356 -15.28 9.00 -11.15
C ASN A 356 -13.92 8.32 -11.35
N TYR A 357 -13.86 6.99 -11.40
CA TYR A 357 -12.63 6.28 -11.79
C TYR A 357 -12.16 6.67 -13.21
N LEU A 358 -13.05 6.99 -14.15
CA LEU A 358 -12.64 7.46 -15.50
C LEU A 358 -11.88 8.79 -15.48
N ARG A 359 -12.02 9.57 -14.40
CA ARG A 359 -11.40 10.89 -14.25
C ARG A 359 -10.29 10.93 -13.21
N LEU A 360 -10.01 9.83 -12.51
CA LEU A 360 -9.13 9.81 -11.33
C LEU A 360 -7.77 10.52 -11.55
N PHE A 361 -7.18 10.37 -12.74
CA PHE A 361 -5.90 10.97 -13.10
C PHE A 361 -6.00 12.13 -14.10
N LYS A 362 -7.21 12.61 -14.41
CA LYS A 362 -7.43 13.78 -15.28
C LYS A 362 -7.30 15.06 -14.45
N ASP A 363 -6.80 16.12 -15.08
CA ASP A 363 -6.56 17.41 -14.41
C ASP A 363 -7.84 18.07 -13.85
N ASP A 364 -9.02 17.73 -14.40
CA ASP A 364 -10.32 18.28 -13.99
C ASP A 364 -11.00 17.50 -12.85
N PHE A 365 -10.38 16.41 -12.35
CA PHE A 365 -10.96 15.51 -11.35
C PHE A 365 -11.55 16.25 -10.15
N GLN A 366 -10.76 17.14 -9.53
CA GLN A 366 -11.15 17.84 -8.32
C GLN A 366 -12.34 18.78 -8.58
N ASN A 367 -12.33 19.50 -9.70
CA ASN A 367 -13.43 20.39 -10.08
C ASN A 367 -14.71 19.60 -10.36
N HIS A 368 -14.61 18.46 -11.03
CA HIS A 368 -15.74 17.59 -11.28
C HIS A 368 -16.34 17.05 -9.97
N ALA A 369 -15.48 16.57 -9.06
CA ALA A 369 -15.92 16.03 -7.77
C ALA A 369 -16.62 17.08 -6.89
N LEU A 370 -16.21 18.36 -6.99
CA LEU A 370 -16.85 19.47 -6.28
C LEU A 370 -18.19 19.90 -6.92
N ASN A 371 -18.35 19.72 -8.23
CA ASN A 371 -19.59 20.06 -8.93
C ASN A 371 -20.72 19.06 -8.66
N ASP A 372 -20.39 17.81 -8.37
CA ASP A 372 -21.35 16.78 -7.94
C ASP A 372 -20.87 16.08 -6.64
N PRO A 373 -20.97 16.76 -5.49
CA PRO A 373 -20.53 16.23 -4.20
C PRO A 373 -21.24 14.93 -3.80
N ASP A 374 -22.54 14.84 -4.10
CA ASP A 374 -23.41 13.73 -3.68
C ASP A 374 -22.94 12.40 -4.27
N GLN A 375 -22.60 12.39 -5.57
CA GLN A 375 -22.07 11.20 -6.24
C GLN A 375 -20.60 10.94 -5.93
N SER A 376 -19.85 11.99 -5.62
CA SER A 376 -18.39 11.94 -5.45
C SER A 376 -17.95 11.56 -4.04
N LEU A 377 -18.77 11.81 -3.01
CA LEU A 377 -18.42 11.51 -1.62
C LEU A 377 -18.12 10.02 -1.40
N SER A 378 -18.93 9.13 -1.98
CA SER A 378 -18.71 7.67 -1.90
C SER A 378 -17.37 7.25 -2.49
N PHE A 379 -17.03 7.79 -3.66
CA PHE A 379 -15.78 7.56 -4.33
C PHE A 379 -14.58 8.10 -3.56
N VAL A 380 -14.66 9.35 -3.08
CA VAL A 380 -13.59 10.01 -2.34
C VAL A 380 -13.27 9.22 -1.07
N LEU A 381 -14.30 8.76 -0.35
CA LEU A 381 -14.12 7.89 0.80
C LEU A 381 -13.49 6.55 0.38
N GLU A 382 -14.03 5.86 -0.62
CA GLU A 382 -13.49 4.59 -1.14
C GLU A 382 -11.99 4.67 -1.44
N VAL A 383 -11.57 5.68 -2.20
CA VAL A 383 -10.17 5.95 -2.54
C VAL A 383 -9.34 6.26 -1.29
N ALA A 384 -9.86 7.07 -0.36
CA ALA A 384 -9.19 7.36 0.90
C ALA A 384 -8.94 6.10 1.75
N ASN A 385 -9.87 5.14 1.74
CA ASN A 385 -9.68 3.85 2.41
C ASN A 385 -8.61 2.99 1.74
N LEU A 386 -8.50 3.00 0.41
CA LEU A 386 -7.43 2.29 -0.29
C LEU A 386 -6.05 2.85 0.08
N PHE A 387 -5.91 4.17 0.16
CA PHE A 387 -4.69 4.81 0.67
C PHE A 387 -4.41 4.41 2.12
N TYR A 388 -5.46 4.36 2.96
CA TYR A 388 -5.32 3.93 4.35
C TYR A 388 -4.82 2.48 4.45
N LEU A 389 -5.31 1.58 3.60
CA LEU A 389 -4.83 0.19 3.49
C LEU A 389 -3.40 0.08 2.92
N GLY A 390 -2.72 1.20 2.66
CA GLY A 390 -1.35 1.21 2.14
C GLY A 390 -1.26 0.92 0.64
N PHE A 391 -2.39 0.89 -0.09
CA PHE A 391 -2.39 0.85 -1.54
C PHE A 391 -2.16 2.25 -2.12
N ASN A 392 -1.46 2.35 -3.25
CA ASN A 392 -1.30 3.59 -4.02
C ASN A 392 -0.66 4.76 -3.23
N THR A 393 0.14 4.48 -2.18
CA THR A 393 0.76 5.55 -1.36
C THR A 393 1.77 6.40 -2.13
N GLU A 394 2.22 5.90 -3.28
CA GLU A 394 3.07 6.60 -4.23
C GLU A 394 2.36 7.75 -4.98
N ALA A 395 1.03 7.72 -5.06
CA ALA A 395 0.23 8.71 -5.80
C ALA A 395 0.03 10.01 -5.00
N LYS A 396 1.12 10.67 -4.60
CA LYS A 396 1.12 11.84 -3.69
C LYS A 396 0.21 12.98 -4.15
N GLY A 397 0.19 13.28 -5.46
CA GLY A 397 -0.68 14.32 -6.02
C GLY A 397 -2.18 13.97 -5.88
N LEU A 398 -2.53 12.70 -6.08
CA LEU A 398 -3.90 12.22 -5.91
C LEU A 398 -4.29 12.19 -4.42
N ILE A 399 -3.39 11.76 -3.53
CA ILE A 399 -3.59 11.83 -2.08
C ILE A 399 -3.90 13.27 -1.68
N GLN A 400 -3.08 14.25 -2.08
CA GLN A 400 -3.36 15.65 -1.77
C GLN A 400 -4.74 16.12 -2.30
N SER A 401 -5.10 15.71 -3.51
CA SER A 401 -6.40 16.06 -4.11
C SER A 401 -7.58 15.47 -3.31
N ILE A 402 -7.49 14.20 -2.92
CA ILE A 402 -8.51 13.52 -2.10
C ILE A 402 -8.61 14.14 -0.70
N LYS A 403 -7.48 14.53 -0.11
CA LYS A 403 -7.43 15.23 1.18
C LYS A 403 -8.18 16.56 1.13
N GLU A 404 -7.93 17.39 0.12
CA GLU A 404 -8.63 18.66 -0.06
C GLU A 404 -10.13 18.46 -0.32
N LEU A 405 -10.50 17.44 -1.11
CA LEU A 405 -11.91 17.09 -1.32
C LEU A 405 -12.60 16.71 0.00
N LEU A 406 -12.00 15.83 0.80
CA LEU A 406 -12.55 15.44 2.11
C LEU A 406 -12.80 16.62 3.05
N LYS A 407 -11.99 17.68 2.94
CA LYS A 407 -12.09 18.90 3.75
C LYS A 407 -13.20 19.84 3.30
N VAL A 408 -13.42 19.95 1.98
CA VAL A 408 -14.40 20.89 1.39
C VAL A 408 -15.78 20.27 1.26
N LEU A 409 -15.86 18.93 1.17
CA LEU A 409 -17.14 18.23 1.05
C LEU A 409 -18.05 18.50 2.26
N PRO A 410 -19.35 18.81 2.06
CA PRO A 410 -20.23 19.22 3.15
C PRO A 410 -20.40 18.15 4.24
N GLU A 411 -20.37 18.57 5.51
CA GLU A 411 -20.48 17.69 6.68
C GLU A 411 -21.95 17.31 7.01
N ASN A 412 -22.94 18.01 6.44
CA ASN A 412 -24.36 17.87 6.80
C ASN A 412 -25.12 16.81 5.98
N TYR A 413 -24.42 16.00 5.16
CA TYR A 413 -25.07 14.94 4.40
C TYR A 413 -25.44 13.75 5.28
N ASP A 414 -26.66 13.24 5.11
CA ASP A 414 -27.05 11.97 5.73
C ASP A 414 -26.38 10.81 4.99
N LEU A 415 -25.17 10.45 5.43
CA LEU A 415 -24.34 9.40 4.85
C LEU A 415 -25.06 8.05 4.80
N SER A 416 -26.03 7.81 5.69
CA SER A 416 -26.82 6.58 5.72
C SER A 416 -27.59 6.30 4.42
N ARG A 417 -27.81 7.33 3.59
CA ARG A 417 -28.48 7.22 2.28
C ARG A 417 -27.54 6.92 1.11
N ILE A 418 -26.25 7.24 1.26
CA ILE A 418 -25.27 7.22 0.16
C ILE A 418 -24.31 6.03 0.34
N ILE A 419 -23.90 5.75 1.58
CA ILE A 419 -22.90 4.72 1.91
C ILE A 419 -23.41 3.91 3.11
N GLY A 420 -23.42 2.59 2.97
CA GLY A 420 -23.78 1.71 4.06
C GLY A 420 -22.83 1.83 5.25
N GLU A 421 -23.37 1.80 6.47
CA GLU A 421 -22.60 1.89 7.71
C GLU A 421 -21.46 0.85 7.82
N GLN A 422 -21.62 -0.29 7.15
CA GLN A 422 -20.61 -1.34 7.08
C GLN A 422 -19.26 -0.84 6.58
N TYR A 423 -19.26 0.13 5.67
CA TYR A 423 -18.05 0.72 5.10
C TYR A 423 -17.18 1.37 6.19
N PHE A 424 -17.77 2.30 6.97
CA PHE A 424 -17.09 2.98 8.08
C PHE A 424 -16.71 2.02 9.20
N THR A 425 -17.58 1.04 9.46
CA THR A 425 -17.34 -0.01 10.44
C THR A 425 -16.09 -0.82 10.08
N ASN A 426 -15.94 -1.24 8.82
CA ASN A 426 -14.76 -1.95 8.35
C ASN A 426 -13.52 -1.06 8.43
N LEU A 427 -13.60 0.18 7.94
CA LEU A 427 -12.48 1.13 7.97
C LEU A 427 -11.96 1.37 9.40
N LEU A 428 -12.85 1.69 10.34
CA LEU A 428 -12.46 1.89 11.74
C LEU A 428 -11.93 0.61 12.40
N ALA A 429 -12.51 -0.55 12.07
CA ALA A 429 -12.01 -1.82 12.59
C ALA A 429 -10.60 -2.10 12.08
N THR A 430 -10.34 -1.92 10.79
CA THR A 430 -8.98 -2.05 10.23
C THR A 430 -8.04 -1.02 10.83
N PHE A 431 -8.50 0.22 11.03
CA PHE A 431 -7.68 1.27 11.60
C PHE A 431 -7.20 0.95 13.01
N THR A 432 -8.15 0.65 13.88
CA THR A 432 -7.90 0.35 15.29
C THR A 432 -7.03 -0.91 15.43
N GLU A 433 -7.38 -1.99 14.73
CA GLU A 433 -6.62 -3.24 14.83
C GLU A 433 -5.21 -3.12 14.22
N ASN A 434 -5.02 -2.38 13.11
CA ASN A 434 -3.69 -2.17 12.55
C ASN A 434 -2.81 -1.36 13.50
N LYS A 435 -3.31 -0.23 14.02
CA LYS A 435 -2.57 0.56 15.02
C LYS A 435 -2.24 -0.28 16.26
N ARG A 436 -3.17 -1.16 16.68
CA ARG A 436 -2.99 -2.05 17.83
C ARG A 436 -1.90 -3.11 17.62
N LEU A 437 -1.70 -3.59 16.39
CA LEU A 437 -0.62 -4.54 16.06
C LEU A 437 0.76 -3.95 16.34
N PHE A 438 0.93 -2.66 16.07
CA PHE A 438 2.20 -1.95 16.23
C PHE A 438 2.29 -1.10 17.50
N SER A 439 1.23 -1.12 18.32
CA SER A 439 1.18 -0.38 19.58
C SER A 439 2.07 -1.02 20.66
N PRO A 440 2.79 -0.22 21.46
CA PRO A 440 3.51 -0.71 22.63
C PRO A 440 2.55 -1.18 23.74
N LEU A 441 1.26 -0.81 23.68
CA LEU A 441 0.27 -1.13 24.69
C LEU A 441 -0.05 -2.64 24.71
N SER A 442 -0.19 -3.19 25.92
CA SER A 442 -0.48 -4.62 26.10
C SER A 442 -1.98 -4.92 25.95
N GLY A 443 -2.32 -5.91 25.13
CA GLY A 443 -3.65 -6.52 25.11
C GLY A 443 -3.72 -7.65 26.14
N GLY A 444 -4.09 -7.34 27.39
CA GLY A 444 -4.01 -8.33 28.49
C GLY A 444 -2.56 -8.60 28.89
N ASN A 445 -2.14 -9.86 28.99
CA ASN A 445 -0.76 -10.24 29.38
C ASN A 445 0.23 -10.26 28.20
N VAL A 446 -0.18 -9.80 27.02
CA VAL A 446 0.58 -9.93 25.77
C VAL A 446 0.80 -8.54 25.15
N SER A 447 2.05 -8.23 24.81
CA SER A 447 2.38 -7.06 23.98
C SER A 447 2.24 -7.44 22.50
N TYR A 448 1.37 -6.77 21.77
CA TYR A 448 1.10 -7.09 20.36
C TYR A 448 2.30 -6.76 19.49
N PHE A 449 3.00 -5.66 19.76
CA PHE A 449 4.27 -5.33 19.13
C PHE A 449 5.32 -6.45 19.30
N ARG A 450 5.42 -7.04 20.50
CA ARG A 450 6.33 -8.17 20.74
C ARG A 450 5.92 -9.41 19.95
N GLU A 451 4.62 -9.68 19.84
CA GLU A 451 4.11 -10.83 19.08
C GLU A 451 4.26 -10.67 17.57
N ILE A 452 4.08 -9.46 17.02
CA ILE A 452 4.32 -9.23 15.59
C ILE A 452 5.81 -9.34 15.27
N TYR A 453 6.70 -8.89 16.17
CA TYR A 453 8.14 -9.11 16.03
C TYR A 453 8.51 -10.61 16.06
N ARG A 454 7.93 -11.39 16.99
CA ARG A 454 8.11 -12.84 17.04
C ARG A 454 7.56 -13.53 15.80
N LEU A 455 6.38 -13.12 15.34
CA LEU A 455 5.77 -13.64 14.12
C LEU A 455 6.65 -13.37 12.90
N PHE A 456 7.18 -12.16 12.77
CA PHE A 456 8.03 -11.73 11.67
C PHE A 456 9.35 -12.52 11.64
N SER A 457 10.04 -12.59 12.78
CA SER A 457 11.29 -13.36 12.90
C SER A 457 11.10 -14.87 12.69
N ARG A 458 9.93 -15.41 13.03
CA ARG A 458 9.55 -16.82 12.86
C ARG A 458 8.54 -17.03 11.74
N TRP A 459 8.60 -16.24 10.67
CA TRP A 459 7.59 -16.29 9.61
C TRP A 459 7.48 -17.68 8.96
N ASN A 460 8.63 -18.32 8.74
CA ASN A 460 8.74 -19.63 8.09
C ASN A 460 8.68 -20.82 9.07
N ASP A 461 8.52 -20.57 10.37
CA ASP A 461 8.39 -21.62 11.37
C ASP A 461 6.92 -22.05 11.47
N VAL A 462 6.63 -23.24 10.91
CA VAL A 462 5.30 -23.86 10.91
C VAL A 462 4.86 -24.28 12.31
N SER A 463 5.80 -24.49 13.23
CA SER A 463 5.51 -24.90 14.61
C SER A 463 5.09 -23.74 15.52
N TYR A 464 5.30 -22.49 15.07
CA TYR A 464 5.01 -21.29 15.85
C TYR A 464 3.50 -21.05 15.99
N GLN A 465 2.98 -21.16 17.21
CA GLN A 465 1.59 -20.89 17.53
C GLN A 465 1.40 -19.46 18.06
N LEU A 466 0.43 -18.76 17.47
CA LEU A 466 0.06 -17.41 17.93
C LEU A 466 -0.79 -17.46 19.20
N PRO A 467 -0.55 -16.57 20.17
CA PRO A 467 -1.46 -16.37 21.30
C PRO A 467 -2.87 -16.03 20.80
N SER A 468 -3.91 -16.61 21.41
CA SER A 468 -5.30 -16.46 20.95
C SER A 468 -5.76 -15.00 20.76
N PRO A 469 -5.44 -14.04 21.65
CA PRO A 469 -5.82 -12.64 21.45
C PRO A 469 -5.17 -11.99 20.23
N PHE A 470 -3.88 -12.28 19.99
CA PHE A 470 -3.13 -11.75 18.85
C PHE A 470 -3.58 -12.39 17.54
N LYS A 471 -3.84 -13.70 17.55
CA LYS A 471 -4.36 -14.45 16.39
C LYS A 471 -5.66 -13.86 15.85
N TYR A 472 -6.60 -13.47 16.72
CA TYR A 472 -7.86 -12.88 16.29
C TYR A 472 -7.65 -11.50 15.64
N THR A 473 -6.86 -10.63 16.27
CA THR A 473 -6.54 -9.30 15.73
C THR A 473 -5.86 -9.40 14.37
N ILE A 474 -4.82 -10.23 14.23
CA ILE A 474 -4.10 -10.32 12.96
C ILE A 474 -4.99 -10.91 11.86
N GLN A 475 -5.85 -11.89 12.17
CA GLN A 475 -6.78 -12.46 11.20
C GLN A 475 -7.79 -11.43 10.70
N ASN A 476 -8.33 -10.57 11.57
CA ASN A 476 -9.21 -9.48 11.15
C ASN A 476 -8.51 -8.47 10.23
N VAL A 477 -7.24 -8.15 10.51
CA VAL A 477 -6.46 -7.27 9.65
C VAL A 477 -6.25 -7.94 8.28
N PHE A 478 -5.87 -9.22 8.22
CA PHE A 478 -5.74 -9.95 6.95
C PHE A 478 -7.04 -10.02 6.13
N GLN A 479 -8.18 -10.19 6.80
CA GLN A 479 -9.49 -10.17 6.14
C GLN A 479 -9.77 -8.84 5.44
N SER A 480 -9.25 -7.72 5.96
CA SER A 480 -9.37 -6.39 5.33
C SER A 480 -8.66 -6.34 3.96
N TYR A 481 -7.73 -7.26 3.70
CA TYR A 481 -7.03 -7.42 2.43
C TYR A 481 -7.54 -8.62 1.61
N ASN A 482 -8.73 -9.15 1.95
CA ASN A 482 -9.32 -10.35 1.35
C ASN A 482 -8.47 -11.62 1.49
N VAL A 483 -7.70 -11.74 2.58
CA VAL A 483 -6.95 -12.94 2.93
C VAL A 483 -7.71 -13.69 4.03
N THR A 484 -8.32 -14.83 3.69
CA THR A 484 -9.18 -15.61 4.61
C THR A 484 -8.39 -16.46 5.59
N ASP A 485 -7.31 -17.08 5.12
CA ASP A 485 -6.50 -18.01 5.91
C ASP A 485 -5.17 -17.37 6.33
N TRP A 486 -5.04 -17.14 7.64
CA TRP A 486 -3.77 -16.76 8.24
C TRP A 486 -2.87 -18.02 8.25
N ARG A 487 -1.86 -18.06 7.38
CA ARG A 487 -0.91 -19.18 7.19
C ARG A 487 -1.56 -20.51 6.77
N SER A 488 -1.78 -20.65 5.47
CA SER A 488 -1.92 -21.96 4.86
C SER A 488 -0.57 -22.68 4.71
N THR A 489 -0.59 -24.01 4.77
CA THR A 489 0.57 -24.86 4.48
C THR A 489 0.91 -24.92 2.99
N ALA A 490 0.03 -24.41 2.12
CA ALA A 490 0.30 -24.31 0.69
C ALA A 490 1.24 -23.13 0.39
N GLU A 491 2.35 -23.40 -0.31
CA GLU A 491 3.34 -22.38 -0.71
C GLU A 491 2.72 -21.19 -1.45
N TYR A 492 1.66 -21.44 -2.22
CA TYR A 492 0.93 -20.42 -2.97
C TYR A 492 0.24 -19.38 -2.07
N GLU A 493 -0.46 -19.84 -1.03
CA GLU A 493 -1.21 -18.99 -0.10
C GLU A 493 -0.26 -18.25 0.88
N SER A 494 0.95 -18.79 1.09
CA SER A 494 2.05 -18.09 1.78
C SER A 494 2.51 -16.83 1.05
N SER A 495 2.46 -16.80 -0.29
CA SER A 495 2.85 -15.61 -1.07
C SER A 495 1.88 -14.44 -0.84
N PHE A 496 0.57 -14.70 -0.80
CA PHE A 496 -0.43 -13.66 -0.55
C PHE A 496 -0.39 -13.11 0.87
N THR A 497 -0.23 -13.99 1.86
CA THR A 497 -0.10 -13.54 3.26
C THR A 497 1.14 -12.67 3.45
N ARG A 498 2.28 -12.98 2.81
CA ARG A 498 3.46 -12.10 2.82
C ARG A 498 3.20 -10.76 2.12
N THR A 499 2.53 -10.76 0.98
CA THR A 499 2.19 -9.52 0.26
C THR A 499 1.21 -8.66 1.06
N ALA A 500 0.18 -9.26 1.66
CA ALA A 500 -0.73 -8.56 2.57
C ALA A 500 0.03 -7.94 3.75
N PHE A 501 1.02 -8.65 4.31
CA PHE A 501 1.86 -8.10 5.38
C PHE A 501 2.68 -6.88 4.95
N LEU A 502 3.22 -6.87 3.72
CA LEU A 502 3.84 -5.67 3.14
C LEU A 502 2.86 -4.49 3.14
N PHE A 503 1.61 -4.70 2.71
CA PHE A 503 0.60 -3.63 2.69
C PHE A 503 0.15 -3.22 4.10
N ILE A 504 0.11 -4.14 5.08
CA ILE A 504 -0.11 -3.82 6.49
C ILE A 504 0.97 -2.86 7.03
N LEU A 505 2.24 -3.11 6.69
CA LEU A 505 3.34 -2.20 7.04
C LEU A 505 3.17 -0.83 6.36
N ARG A 506 2.80 -0.80 5.08
CA ARG A 506 2.50 0.46 4.36
C ARG A 506 1.32 1.20 4.96
N SER A 507 0.29 0.49 5.40
CA SER A 507 -0.87 1.05 6.10
C SER A 507 -0.46 1.65 7.46
N PHE A 508 0.44 1.00 8.19
CA PHE A 508 1.01 1.55 9.43
C PHE A 508 1.91 2.78 9.20
N HIS A 509 2.59 2.88 8.05
CA HIS A 509 3.24 4.14 7.67
C HIS A 509 2.20 5.22 7.34
N SER A 510 1.15 4.85 6.61
CA SER A 510 0.08 5.77 6.20
C SER A 510 -0.66 6.35 7.41
N THR A 511 -0.86 5.60 8.50
CA THR A 511 -1.43 6.13 9.75
C THR A 511 -0.60 7.25 10.36
N ARG A 512 0.74 7.20 10.21
CA ARG A 512 1.67 8.20 10.74
C ARG A 512 1.79 9.42 9.84
N ASP A 513 1.80 9.19 8.52
CA ASP A 513 2.03 10.24 7.52
C ASP A 513 0.74 11.01 7.16
N LEU A 514 -0.43 10.39 7.33
CA LEU A 514 -1.74 10.95 6.98
C LEU A 514 -2.74 10.97 8.15
N PRO A 515 -2.39 11.54 9.32
CA PRO A 515 -3.29 11.57 10.49
C PRO A 515 -4.60 12.33 10.20
N ASP A 516 -4.58 13.31 9.30
CA ASP A 516 -5.77 14.11 8.97
C ASP A 516 -6.86 13.32 8.25
N TYR A 517 -6.52 12.21 7.57
CA TYR A 517 -7.50 11.43 6.82
C TYR A 517 -8.57 10.85 7.73
N ILE A 518 -8.15 10.24 8.84
CA ILE A 518 -9.09 9.66 9.80
C ILE A 518 -9.90 10.75 10.49
N LEU A 519 -9.30 11.94 10.71
CA LEU A 519 -10.01 13.09 11.26
C LEU A 519 -11.16 13.53 10.35
N TYR A 520 -10.92 13.73 9.05
CA TYR A 520 -11.98 14.10 8.12
C TYR A 520 -13.06 13.01 8.02
N ILE A 521 -12.68 11.74 8.02
CA ILE A 521 -13.63 10.61 8.00
C ILE A 521 -14.50 10.61 9.28
N LEU A 522 -13.93 10.89 10.45
CA LEU A 522 -14.68 10.97 11.71
C LEU A 522 -15.72 12.09 11.71
N LYS A 523 -15.39 13.27 11.15
CA LYS A 523 -16.36 14.37 10.99
C LYS A 523 -17.57 13.94 10.18
N HIS A 524 -17.33 13.24 9.07
CA HIS A 524 -18.38 12.68 8.24
C HIS A 524 -19.21 11.66 9.03
N ILE A 525 -18.59 10.77 9.83
CA ILE A 525 -19.32 9.82 10.68
C ILE A 525 -20.28 10.52 11.68
N ALA A 526 -19.97 11.74 12.14
CA ALA A 526 -20.84 12.48 13.06
C ALA A 526 -22.23 12.80 12.46
N SER A 527 -22.38 12.78 11.13
CA SER A 527 -23.65 13.07 10.46
C SER A 527 -24.65 11.90 10.45
N PHE A 528 -24.26 10.71 10.92
CA PHE A 528 -25.15 9.55 10.98
C PHE A 528 -26.31 9.76 11.95
N ARG A 529 -27.55 9.71 11.45
CA ARG A 529 -28.75 9.88 12.29
C ARG A 529 -28.97 8.76 13.31
N SER A 530 -28.57 7.52 13.01
CA SER A 530 -28.83 6.36 13.87
C SER A 530 -27.78 5.25 13.67
N PRO A 531 -26.56 5.42 14.20
CA PRO A 531 -25.50 4.43 14.02
C PRO A 531 -25.80 3.13 14.79
N SER A 532 -25.40 2.00 14.22
CA SER A 532 -25.46 0.68 14.83
C SER A 532 -24.57 0.59 16.08
N ASN A 533 -24.89 -0.36 16.96
CA ASN A 533 -24.07 -0.64 18.13
C ASN A 533 -22.63 -1.05 17.78
N GLN A 534 -22.39 -1.58 16.58
CA GLN A 534 -21.07 -1.98 16.14
C GLN A 534 -20.17 -0.77 15.90
N LEU A 535 -20.63 0.21 15.12
CA LEU A 535 -19.92 1.46 14.87
C LEU A 535 -19.67 2.23 16.17
N LYS A 536 -20.67 2.29 17.05
CA LYS A 536 -20.55 2.91 18.38
C LYS A 536 -19.45 2.27 19.23
N ASN A 537 -19.37 0.94 19.24
CA ASN A 537 -18.35 0.22 19.99
C ASN A 537 -16.95 0.39 19.38
N LEU A 538 -16.84 0.47 18.05
CA LEU A 538 -15.58 0.74 17.38
C LEU A 538 -15.07 2.16 17.63
N LEU A 539 -15.94 3.17 17.56
CA LEU A 539 -15.59 4.55 17.93
C LEU A 539 -15.09 4.65 19.37
N ARG A 540 -15.76 3.97 20.31
CA ARG A 540 -15.28 3.88 21.70
C ARG A 540 -13.91 3.22 21.79
N LYS A 541 -13.69 2.10 21.09
CA LYS A 541 -12.37 1.43 21.04
C LYS A 541 -11.29 2.33 20.47
N LEU A 542 -11.59 3.09 19.41
CA LEU A 542 -10.68 4.06 18.81
C LEU A 542 -10.28 5.11 19.83
N VAL A 543 -11.24 5.83 20.40
CA VAL A 543 -10.97 6.86 21.43
C VAL A 543 -10.14 6.29 22.58
N LEU A 544 -10.50 5.08 23.05
CA LEU A 544 -9.75 4.39 24.10
C LEU A 544 -8.29 4.11 23.76
N GLN A 545 -8.02 3.80 22.51
CA GLN A 545 -6.68 3.52 22.03
C GLN A 545 -5.87 4.81 21.83
N GLU A 546 -6.47 5.83 21.23
CA GLU A 546 -5.82 7.12 20.97
C GLU A 546 -5.46 7.85 22.28
N GLU A 547 -6.35 7.85 23.28
CA GLU A 547 -6.07 8.45 24.59
C GLU A 547 -4.93 7.72 25.33
N ALA A 548 -4.88 6.39 25.23
CA ALA A 548 -3.81 5.60 25.83
C ALA A 548 -2.44 5.81 25.15
N GLU A 549 -2.43 6.19 23.88
CA GLU A 549 -1.23 6.51 23.10
C GLU A 549 -0.86 8.00 23.14
N GLN A 550 -1.60 8.83 23.87
CA GLN A 550 -1.41 10.28 24.00
C GLN A 550 -1.59 11.06 22.67
N GLU A 551 -2.39 10.54 21.75
CA GLU A 551 -2.75 11.19 20.47
C GLU A 551 -4.03 12.01 20.63
N HIS A 552 -3.89 13.25 21.10
CA HIS A 552 -5.02 14.08 21.55
C HIS A 552 -5.99 14.51 20.44
N SER A 553 -5.56 14.63 19.19
CA SER A 553 -6.38 15.16 18.08
C SER A 553 -7.51 14.21 17.68
N ILE A 554 -7.19 12.93 17.45
CA ILE A 554 -8.15 11.90 17.06
C ILE A 554 -9.06 11.55 18.25
N ALA A 555 -8.50 11.49 19.46
CA ALA A 555 -9.26 11.28 20.70
C ALA A 555 -10.33 12.36 20.92
N ALA A 556 -9.96 13.64 20.80
CA ALA A 556 -10.88 14.76 20.99
C ALA A 556 -12.04 14.72 19.99
N LEU A 557 -11.74 14.57 18.70
CA LEU A 557 -12.76 14.54 17.65
C LEU A 557 -13.61 13.27 17.72
N GLY A 558 -13.04 12.12 18.07
CA GLY A 558 -13.79 10.89 18.28
C GLY A 558 -14.78 11.01 19.45
N SER A 559 -14.38 11.68 20.53
CA SER A 559 -15.25 12.00 21.66
C SER A 559 -16.37 12.98 21.29
N GLU A 560 -16.05 14.02 20.51
CA GLU A 560 -17.04 14.96 19.96
C GLU A 560 -18.06 14.23 19.06
N THR A 561 -17.57 13.33 18.19
CA THR A 561 -18.41 12.49 17.32
C THR A 561 -19.36 11.61 18.15
N LEU A 562 -18.86 10.95 19.20
CA LEU A 562 -19.71 10.17 20.11
C LEU A 562 -20.80 11.02 20.77
N ASN A 563 -20.47 12.25 21.17
CA ASN A 563 -21.41 13.18 21.76
C ASN A 563 -22.51 13.59 20.77
N HIS A 564 -22.15 13.92 19.52
CA HIS A 564 -23.11 14.26 18.46
C HIS A 564 -24.09 13.11 18.17
N LEU A 565 -23.62 11.87 18.22
CA LEU A 565 -24.44 10.67 17.98
C LEU A 565 -25.38 10.32 19.15
N GLY A 566 -25.54 11.21 20.13
CA GLY A 566 -26.40 11.03 21.29
C GLY A 566 -25.91 9.95 22.26
N LEU A 567 -24.67 9.48 22.06
CA LEU A 567 -24.01 8.53 22.95
C LEU A 567 -23.35 9.35 24.04
N ARG A 568 -24.17 9.91 24.93
CA ARG A 568 -23.69 10.50 26.17
C ARG A 568 -22.73 9.51 26.79
N SER A 569 -21.47 9.90 26.86
CA SER A 569 -20.46 9.19 27.60
C SER A 569 -21.05 8.85 28.97
N TRP A 570 -21.08 7.55 29.30
CA TRP A 570 -20.52 7.23 30.61
C TRP A 570 -19.17 7.90 30.61
N ASN A 571 -18.93 8.87 31.50
CA ASN A 571 -17.62 9.50 31.65
C ASN A 571 -16.57 8.39 31.77
N ILE A 572 -15.95 8.12 30.63
CA ILE A 572 -14.90 7.14 30.44
C ILE A 572 -13.62 7.64 31.12
N GLU A 573 -13.57 8.92 31.53
CA GLU A 573 -12.63 9.46 32.52
C GLU A 573 -12.53 8.56 33.76
N MET A 574 -13.59 7.87 34.18
CA MET A 574 -13.55 7.04 35.40
C MET A 574 -12.91 5.66 35.22
N THR A 575 -12.62 5.24 33.98
CA THR A 575 -12.02 3.92 33.71
C THR A 575 -10.51 4.01 33.47
N TYR A 576 -9.99 5.20 33.12
CA TYR A 576 -8.57 5.38 32.81
C TYR A 576 -7.67 5.52 34.02
N TRP A 577 -8.22 5.91 35.17
CA TRP A 577 -7.46 6.11 36.41
C TRP A 577 -7.41 4.83 37.25
N VAL A 578 -8.10 3.78 36.81
CA VAL A 578 -8.25 2.56 37.59
C VAL A 578 -7.33 1.48 37.03
N SER A 579 -6.23 1.21 37.74
CA SER A 579 -5.34 0.10 37.45
C SER A 579 -6.12 -1.21 37.22
N ARG A 580 -5.64 -2.05 36.29
CA ARG A 580 -6.27 -3.35 35.95
C ARG A 580 -6.55 -4.22 37.19
N LYS A 581 -5.80 -4.01 38.28
CA LYS A 581 -5.99 -4.61 39.61
C LYS A 581 -7.43 -4.47 40.13
N TYR A 582 -8.16 -3.41 39.76
CA TYR A 582 -9.50 -3.11 40.29
C TYR A 582 -10.63 -3.22 39.25
N LEU A 583 -10.37 -3.79 38.07
CA LEU A 583 -11.39 -4.02 37.04
C LEU A 583 -12.49 -5.01 37.50
N SER A 584 -12.12 -6.01 38.30
CA SER A 584 -13.08 -6.96 38.90
C SER A 584 -14.04 -6.26 39.85
N ASP A 585 -13.52 -5.30 40.60
CA ASP A 585 -14.25 -4.44 41.52
C ASP A 585 -15.25 -3.55 40.77
N LEU A 586 -14.84 -2.91 39.67
CA LEU A 586 -15.72 -2.13 38.80
C LEU A 586 -16.86 -2.98 38.19
N LYS A 587 -16.59 -4.23 37.79
CA LYS A 587 -17.62 -5.14 37.28
C LYS A 587 -18.64 -5.54 38.34
N LYS A 588 -18.19 -5.77 39.59
CA LYS A 588 -19.07 -6.06 40.72
C LYS A 588 -19.97 -4.87 41.06
N MET A 589 -19.46 -3.64 40.96
CA MET A 589 -20.27 -2.43 41.21
C MET A 589 -21.43 -2.28 40.24
N LYS A 590 -21.23 -2.62 38.96
CA LYS A 590 -22.29 -2.54 37.95
C LYS A 590 -23.45 -3.51 38.22
N SER A 591 -23.15 -4.68 38.79
CA SER A 591 -24.18 -5.68 39.11
C SER A 591 -24.79 -5.47 40.50
N HIS A 592 -24.02 -4.97 41.47
CA HIS A 592 -24.44 -4.79 42.86
C HIS A 592 -24.00 -3.40 43.40
N PRO A 593 -24.69 -2.31 43.05
CA PRO A 593 -24.25 -0.95 43.40
C PRO A 593 -24.24 -0.65 44.90
N LEU A 594 -25.05 -1.36 45.69
CA LEU A 594 -25.19 -1.16 47.14
C LEU A 594 -24.25 -2.06 47.95
N SER A 595 -23.39 -2.87 47.32
CA SER A 595 -22.52 -3.81 48.02
C SER A 595 -21.27 -3.13 48.58
N PHE A 596 -21.39 -2.62 49.81
CA PHE A 596 -20.26 -2.16 50.63
C PHE A 596 -19.97 -3.21 51.70
N SER A 597 -18.72 -3.65 51.81
CA SER A 597 -18.32 -4.77 52.68
C SER A 597 -18.65 -4.57 54.17
N HIS A 598 -18.80 -3.32 54.60
CA HIS A 598 -18.95 -2.90 55.99
C HIS A 598 -20.35 -2.38 56.34
N ILE A 599 -21.29 -2.34 55.38
CA ILE A 599 -22.65 -1.81 55.59
C ILE A 599 -23.67 -2.71 54.89
N ASP A 600 -24.72 -3.09 55.61
CA ASP A 600 -25.83 -3.83 55.02
C ASP A 600 -26.59 -3.02 53.95
N HIS A 601 -27.08 -3.69 52.91
CA HIS A 601 -27.73 -3.04 51.77
C HIS A 601 -28.99 -2.26 52.16
N GLN A 602 -29.80 -2.79 53.09
CA GLN A 602 -31.03 -2.12 53.51
C GLN A 602 -30.70 -0.88 54.34
N LEU A 603 -29.75 -1.01 55.27
CA LEU A 603 -29.29 0.11 56.10
C LEU A 603 -28.67 1.23 55.24
N LEU A 604 -27.85 0.88 54.24
CA LEU A 604 -27.26 1.84 53.32
C LEU A 604 -28.34 2.61 52.55
N ARG A 605 -29.34 1.90 52.02
CA ARG A 605 -30.45 2.51 51.28
C ARG A 605 -31.24 3.48 52.16
N THR A 606 -31.52 3.11 53.40
CA THR A 606 -32.21 3.98 54.37
C THR A 606 -31.41 5.24 54.65
N LYS A 607 -30.09 5.12 54.90
CA LYS A 607 -29.22 6.28 55.16
C LYS A 607 -29.11 7.22 53.96
N ILE A 608 -29.02 6.67 52.74
CA ILE A 608 -28.99 7.47 51.51
C ILE A 608 -30.33 8.20 51.32
N ASN A 609 -31.47 7.53 51.47
CA ASN A 609 -32.78 8.16 51.36
C ASN A 609 -32.97 9.27 52.41
N GLN A 610 -32.63 9.00 53.66
CA GLN A 610 -32.69 10.01 54.73
C GLN A 610 -31.82 11.23 54.43
N SER A 611 -30.61 11.00 53.90
CA SER A 611 -29.72 12.09 53.49
C SER A 611 -30.25 12.91 52.32
N LEU A 612 -31.07 12.32 51.44
CA LEU A 612 -31.68 13.03 50.32
C LEU A 612 -32.89 13.84 50.75
N GLU A 613 -33.61 13.39 51.78
CA GLU A 613 -34.74 14.11 52.37
C GLU A 613 -34.29 15.23 53.31
N LEU A 614 -33.22 15.00 54.09
CA LEU A 614 -32.66 15.94 55.06
C LEU A 614 -31.13 16.02 54.90
N PRO A 615 -30.64 16.82 53.94
CA PRO A 615 -29.21 17.05 53.74
C PRO A 615 -28.56 17.74 54.95
N SER A 616 -27.26 17.49 55.16
CA SER A 616 -26.52 18.10 56.26
C SER A 616 -26.12 19.54 55.91
N THR A 617 -26.38 20.47 56.84
CA THR A 617 -25.95 21.88 56.75
C THR A 617 -24.45 22.05 57.00
N ASP A 618 -23.83 21.11 57.72
CA ASP A 618 -22.38 21.08 57.88
C ASP A 618 -21.76 20.54 56.60
N LEU A 619 -21.16 21.42 55.80
CA LEU A 619 -20.60 21.04 54.50
C LEU A 619 -19.29 20.26 54.60
N ILE A 620 -18.65 20.26 55.76
CA ILE A 620 -17.35 19.61 55.96
C ILE A 620 -17.50 18.45 56.92
N PRO A 621 -17.08 17.24 56.52
CA PRO A 621 -17.04 16.11 57.44
C PRO A 621 -16.17 16.38 58.67
N LEU A 622 -16.66 16.00 59.86
CA LEU A 622 -15.99 16.23 61.15
C LEU A 622 -14.59 15.57 61.24
N ASN A 623 -14.34 14.53 60.44
CA ASN A 623 -13.07 13.81 60.37
C ASN A 623 -12.01 14.51 59.50
N VAL A 624 -12.36 15.58 58.78
CA VAL A 624 -11.43 16.33 57.92
C VAL A 624 -10.77 17.45 58.72
N THR A 625 -9.44 17.43 58.82
CA THR A 625 -8.65 18.39 59.62
C THR A 625 -7.43 18.90 58.86
N GLY A 626 -6.78 19.95 59.38
CA GLY A 626 -5.53 20.48 58.82
C GLY A 626 -5.67 21.12 57.43
N ILE A 627 -4.68 20.89 56.56
CA ILE A 627 -4.59 21.49 55.22
C ILE A 627 -5.77 21.07 54.33
N LEU A 628 -6.21 19.81 54.44
CA LEU A 628 -7.32 19.30 53.65
C LEU A 628 -8.63 20.04 53.98
N LYS A 629 -8.85 20.38 55.26
CA LYS A 629 -9.99 21.18 55.70
C LYS A 629 -9.97 22.57 55.07
N GLN A 630 -8.82 23.26 55.12
CA GLN A 630 -8.68 24.60 54.55
C GLN A 630 -8.93 24.63 53.04
N GLU A 631 -8.43 23.63 52.32
CA GLU A 631 -8.61 23.55 50.87
C GLU A 631 -10.05 23.19 50.48
N LEU A 632 -10.69 22.31 51.24
CA LEU A 632 -12.10 21.97 51.06
C LEU A 632 -13.00 23.18 51.36
N GLU A 633 -12.73 23.93 52.44
CA GLU A 633 -13.39 25.21 52.73
C GLU A 633 -13.27 26.19 51.57
N ARG A 634 -12.06 26.35 51.02
CA ARG A 634 -11.80 27.24 49.88
C ARG A 634 -12.64 26.87 48.65
N LYS A 635 -12.68 25.58 48.29
CA LYS A 635 -13.43 25.09 47.12
C LYS A 635 -14.95 25.19 47.33
N LEU A 636 -15.45 24.82 48.52
CA LEU A 636 -16.87 24.91 48.84
C LEU A 636 -17.35 26.37 48.88
N ASN A 637 -16.57 27.28 49.47
CA ASN A 637 -16.88 28.71 49.47
C ASN A 637 -16.94 29.29 48.06
N ALA A 638 -16.13 28.79 47.12
CA ALA A 638 -16.21 29.19 45.72
C ALA A 638 -17.50 28.70 45.06
N LEU A 639 -17.87 27.42 45.28
CA LEU A 639 -19.10 26.83 44.75
C LEU A 639 -20.36 27.49 45.31
N GLN A 640 -20.37 27.85 46.60
CA GLN A 640 -21.50 28.52 47.25
C GLN A 640 -21.78 29.93 46.74
N LYS A 641 -20.85 30.56 45.99
CA LYS A 641 -21.10 31.88 45.39
C LYS A 641 -22.11 31.82 44.26
N GLU A 642 -22.17 30.72 43.53
CA GLU A 642 -22.96 30.57 42.31
C GLU A 642 -24.07 29.52 42.44
N HIS A 643 -23.97 28.63 43.44
CA HIS A 643 -24.83 27.47 43.60
C HIS A 643 -25.23 27.20 45.05
N SER A 644 -26.40 26.58 45.26
CA SER A 644 -26.74 26.00 46.57
C SER A 644 -26.02 24.66 46.72
N VAL A 645 -25.26 24.49 47.79
CA VAL A 645 -24.48 23.27 48.06
C VAL A 645 -24.93 22.67 49.38
N GLU A 646 -25.27 21.39 49.37
CA GLU A 646 -25.69 20.62 50.53
C GLU A 646 -24.88 19.32 50.62
N ARG A 647 -24.50 18.90 51.83
CA ARG A 647 -23.74 17.66 52.01
C ARG A 647 -24.66 16.47 52.21
N LEU A 648 -24.35 15.39 51.50
CA LEU A 648 -25.02 14.11 51.58
C LEU A 648 -24.20 13.07 52.35
N TYR A 649 -24.86 11.99 52.76
CA TYR A 649 -24.24 10.86 53.43
C TYR A 649 -23.26 10.14 52.49
N SER A 650 -22.08 9.83 53.00
CA SER A 650 -21.13 8.97 52.30
C SER A 650 -20.86 7.70 53.12
N PRO A 651 -20.95 6.50 52.52
CA PRO A 651 -20.58 5.25 53.19
C PRO A 651 -19.06 5.06 53.32
N LYS A 652 -18.26 5.96 52.75
CA LYS A 652 -16.79 5.93 52.76
C LYS A 652 -16.25 7.21 53.38
N GLU A 653 -15.45 7.08 54.43
CA GLU A 653 -14.93 8.22 55.19
C GLU A 653 -14.03 9.15 54.38
N LYS A 654 -13.36 8.63 53.35
CA LYS A 654 -12.51 9.39 52.43
C LYS A 654 -13.26 10.02 51.26
N ILE A 655 -14.58 9.88 51.19
CA ILE A 655 -15.39 10.44 50.12
C ILE A 655 -16.39 11.39 50.74
N ALA A 656 -16.41 12.64 50.30
CA ALA A 656 -17.46 13.60 50.64
C ALA A 656 -18.45 13.70 49.47
N MET A 657 -19.75 13.60 49.77
CA MET A 657 -20.81 13.60 48.77
C MET A 657 -21.64 14.87 48.90
N TYR A 658 -21.96 15.51 47.78
CA TYR A 658 -22.66 16.79 47.74
C TYR A 658 -23.79 16.82 46.70
N LEU A 659 -24.84 17.55 47.03
CA LEU A 659 -25.90 17.97 46.11
C LEU A 659 -25.69 19.45 45.82
N VAL A 660 -25.55 19.79 44.54
CA VAL A 660 -25.38 21.16 44.08
C VAL A 660 -26.57 21.52 43.22
N THR A 661 -27.27 22.60 43.57
CA THR A 661 -28.42 23.09 42.82
C THR A 661 -28.06 24.43 42.17
N ASP A 662 -28.18 24.49 40.85
CA ASP A 662 -27.94 25.71 40.09
C ASP A 662 -29.12 26.70 40.20
N SER A 663 -28.92 27.93 39.70
CA SER A 663 -29.92 28.99 39.71
C SER A 663 -31.17 28.68 38.86
N THR A 664 -31.09 27.70 37.97
CA THR A 664 -32.21 27.21 37.15
C THR A 664 -32.96 26.03 37.77
N GLY A 665 -32.54 25.58 38.96
CA GLY A 665 -33.13 24.47 39.70
C GLY A 665 -32.61 23.08 39.31
N ASN A 666 -31.57 22.98 38.46
CA ASN A 666 -31.00 21.69 38.13
C ASN A 666 -30.11 21.19 39.29
N GLN A 667 -30.34 19.93 39.66
CA GLN A 667 -29.60 19.25 40.70
C GLN A 667 -28.48 18.40 40.12
N ARG A 668 -27.25 18.63 40.58
CA ARG A 668 -26.05 17.86 40.24
C ARG A 668 -25.46 17.23 41.49
N TYR A 669 -24.87 16.06 41.31
CA TYR A 669 -24.26 15.30 42.38
C TYR A 669 -22.75 15.31 42.21
N PHE A 670 -22.04 15.63 43.29
CA PHE A 670 -20.58 15.71 43.30
C PHE A 670 -20.02 14.80 44.39
N ALA A 671 -19.02 14.00 44.03
CA ALA A 671 -18.20 13.26 44.99
C ALA A 671 -16.78 13.81 44.99
N LEU A 672 -16.24 14.11 46.17
CA LEU A 672 -14.88 14.59 46.37
C LEU A 672 -14.06 13.54 47.12
N GLY A 673 -12.89 13.20 46.56
CA GLY A 673 -11.90 12.34 47.20
C GLY A 673 -11.03 13.10 48.21
N LEU A 674 -10.91 12.56 49.42
CA LEU A 674 -10.19 13.16 50.54
C LEU A 674 -8.88 12.38 50.79
N ILE A 675 -7.75 12.96 50.39
CA ILE A 675 -6.43 12.32 50.46
C ILE A 675 -5.43 13.25 51.16
N ASP A 676 -5.07 12.91 52.40
CA ASP A 676 -4.10 13.70 53.18
C ASP A 676 -2.64 13.41 52.82
N LYS A 677 -2.35 12.20 52.32
CA LYS A 677 -1.02 11.76 51.92
C LYS A 677 -1.08 10.91 50.67
N VAL A 678 -0.35 11.32 49.64
CA VAL A 678 -0.20 10.59 48.38
C VAL A 678 0.94 9.58 48.55
N THR A 679 0.63 8.29 48.42
CA THR A 679 1.64 7.21 48.45
C THR A 679 2.08 6.85 47.02
N PRO A 680 3.26 7.28 46.57
CA PRO A 680 3.72 7.02 45.21
C PRO A 680 3.99 5.53 44.96
N PHE A 681 3.65 5.05 43.76
CA PHE A 681 3.94 3.72 43.26
C PHE A 681 4.95 3.79 42.12
N TYR A 682 6.00 2.96 42.19
CA TYR A 682 7.10 2.93 41.23
C TYR A 682 7.14 1.58 40.49
N ASN A 683 7.59 1.58 39.23
CA ASN A 683 7.80 0.35 38.47
C ASN A 683 9.06 -0.39 38.92
N ASN A 684 9.29 -1.58 38.36
CA ASN A 684 10.50 -2.38 38.62
C ASN A 684 11.81 -1.66 38.22
N GLU A 685 11.72 -0.54 37.49
CA GLU A 685 12.84 0.32 37.08
C GLU A 685 12.92 1.61 37.93
N ASN A 686 12.20 1.64 39.06
CA ASN A 686 12.17 2.76 40.02
C ASN A 686 11.60 4.08 39.46
N ARG A 687 10.82 4.05 38.38
CA ARG A 687 10.09 5.20 37.82
C ARG A 687 8.71 5.33 38.44
N LEU A 688 8.31 6.54 38.82
CA LEU A 688 6.98 6.83 39.36
C LEU A 688 5.92 6.54 38.29
N ILE A 689 4.98 5.64 38.59
CA ILE A 689 3.86 5.30 37.69
C ILE A 689 2.55 5.91 38.16
N GLY A 690 2.39 6.16 39.46
CA GLY A 690 1.12 6.66 39.99
C GLY A 690 1.08 6.66 41.51
N SER A 691 -0.13 6.57 42.09
CA SER A 691 -0.35 6.54 43.54
C SER A 691 -1.51 5.64 43.90
N GLU A 692 -1.26 4.56 44.65
CA GLU A 692 -2.30 3.61 45.07
C GLU A 692 -3.38 4.29 45.93
N SER A 693 -3.00 5.31 46.71
CA SER A 693 -3.93 6.08 47.53
C SER A 693 -4.92 6.92 46.69
N VAL A 694 -4.51 7.38 45.51
CA VAL A 694 -5.35 8.17 44.59
C VAL A 694 -6.31 7.23 43.86
N GLU A 695 -5.77 6.20 43.20
CA GLU A 695 -6.59 5.25 42.43
C GLU A 695 -7.68 4.59 43.30
N ARG A 696 -7.36 4.21 44.54
CA ARG A 696 -8.32 3.59 45.45
C ARG A 696 -9.43 4.55 45.88
N THR A 697 -9.11 5.84 46.04
CA THR A 697 -10.08 6.86 46.43
C THR A 697 -11.01 7.17 45.27
N ASP A 698 -10.51 7.26 44.04
CA ASP A 698 -11.33 7.46 42.84
C ASP A 698 -12.35 6.33 42.66
N ILE A 699 -11.92 5.07 42.82
CA ILE A 699 -12.80 3.90 42.77
C ILE A 699 -13.89 3.96 43.84
N ASP A 700 -13.54 4.36 45.06
CA ASP A 700 -14.51 4.50 46.14
C ASP A 700 -15.49 5.66 45.87
N ALA A 701 -15.06 6.76 45.26
CA ALA A 701 -15.94 7.85 44.82
C ALA A 701 -16.97 7.35 43.78
N VAL A 702 -16.50 6.60 42.78
CA VAL A 702 -17.35 5.94 41.76
C VAL A 702 -18.39 5.03 42.39
N ARG A 703 -17.99 4.25 43.40
CA ARG A 703 -18.89 3.35 44.14
C ARG A 703 -20.00 4.12 44.83
N VAL A 704 -19.65 5.16 45.58
CA VAL A 704 -20.63 5.99 46.30
C VAL A 704 -21.61 6.60 45.30
N MET A 705 -21.13 7.15 44.19
CA MET A 705 -21.98 7.72 43.14
C MET A 705 -22.95 6.71 42.54
N ASN A 706 -22.47 5.52 42.19
CA ASN A 706 -23.32 4.45 41.63
C ASN A 706 -24.41 4.01 42.61
N ALA A 707 -24.11 3.97 43.92
CA ALA A 707 -25.10 3.66 44.94
C ALA A 707 -26.24 4.69 44.94
N TYR A 708 -25.93 5.99 44.91
CA TYR A 708 -26.92 7.08 44.84
C TYR A 708 -27.77 7.00 43.56
N GLN A 709 -27.13 6.77 42.41
CA GLN A 709 -27.83 6.63 41.12
C GLN A 709 -28.79 5.44 41.11
N SER A 710 -28.40 4.31 41.71
CA SER A 710 -29.23 3.11 41.78
C SER A 710 -30.51 3.29 42.58
N ILE A 711 -30.51 4.22 43.55
CA ILE A 711 -31.65 4.48 44.43
C ILE A 711 -32.64 5.48 43.81
N ARG A 712 -32.16 6.55 43.17
CA ARG A 712 -33.02 7.64 42.64
C ARG A 712 -33.36 7.50 41.15
N TYR A 713 -32.90 6.45 40.45
CA TYR A 713 -33.10 6.26 39.00
C TYR A 713 -32.84 7.56 38.22
N LEU A 714 -31.63 8.11 38.37
CA LEU A 714 -31.23 9.40 37.79
C LEU A 714 -31.09 9.32 36.26
N ARG A 715 -32.22 9.29 35.54
CA ARG A 715 -32.24 9.56 34.10
C ARG A 715 -32.26 11.08 33.94
N ASN A 716 -31.07 11.67 33.70
CA ASN A 716 -30.82 13.01 33.14
C ASN A 716 -29.97 14.00 33.96
N ASN A 717 -29.49 13.66 35.16
CA ASN A 717 -28.63 14.60 35.92
C ASN A 717 -27.15 14.36 35.63
N VAL A 718 -26.46 15.43 35.23
CA VAL A 718 -25.00 15.47 35.00
C VAL A 718 -24.28 15.26 36.34
N VAL A 719 -23.22 14.45 36.32
CA VAL A 719 -22.36 14.14 37.46
C VAL A 719 -20.95 14.57 37.12
N ASP A 720 -20.39 15.46 37.94
CA ASP A 720 -18.99 15.85 37.90
C ASP A 720 -18.30 15.28 39.15
N MET A 721 -17.10 14.72 38.96
CA MET A 721 -16.25 14.19 40.04
C MET A 721 -14.96 15.01 40.03
N VAL A 722 -14.50 15.47 41.19
CA VAL A 722 -13.30 16.32 41.32
C VAL A 722 -12.36 15.81 42.40
#